data_AF-A3VZM8-F1
#
_entry.id   AF-A3VZM8-F1
#
_cell.length_a   1.000
_cell.length_b   1.000
_cell.length_c   1.000
_cell.angle_alpha   90.00
_cell.angle_beta   90.00
_cell.angle_gamma   90.00
#
_symmetry.space_group_name_H-M   'P 1'
#
loop_
_entity.id
_entity.type
_entity.pdbx_description
1 polymer ?
#
loop_
_entity_poly.entity_id
_entity_poly.type
_entity_poly.pdbx_seq_one_letter_code
_entity_poly.pdbx_strand_id
1 'polypeptide(L)'
;MENIEQSVVAQWNELQLQVIREGGPAPTPTTYQLHIVSAAVYDAYAALSPSASGHYSEIATSLANTEENKAEAVSFAAYTALVALYPERTADFDALMQDLGYDPATASTDPETPAGLGTLAAQNVFTARETDGSNAENGFADTTGFVPVNEADPTSDRAPGGENFDPNLWQPLREANGTLTDVNGIPIFDNDDPSTFKDQVALTPHWGGVEGFALTSGDQFRPAPPPLLGDFSEYTDGLGNVTTGDQAYRDQIAQVLEISANLTDEQKVIAEYWANGPRGETPPGHWFQIAQDLALREGHGIDQDAEMFFALSTAILDAGIATWEAKYTYTYIRPYSAIRDLFFDQEIQAWGGPNQGTQTILGQNWLPYQNVTAPTPPFPEFVSGHSTFSMAAARTLSAYLGSDTYYDGTSLSNYDLDGVEGVDVIGEFVTSDLAFEDFVAGGDPVVLRWETLTEAAQEAGMSRIFGGIHIQDGNLRGLEVGENVAANAEVRWSALFSNGGSDFTTLSDDGALALEGAGNDSVVGGAGDDTIEGGAGDDVLAASDGNDSVLGGDGNDRIGGGLGNDTIDGGTGDDVIGAGQGDDIAAGGDGNDVVSGGAGSDTLGGGADNDSISGSFGNDSIDGGDGDDLIGGGTGQDTILGGAGNDQVGAGEGDDDLFGGDGDDFLAGGGRDDLIDGGAGNDTINGGAGNDVMTGGDGVELFVFNEFVAGDVDVITDFEVGVDSVLIRVNDLDNGGNGLQGFFDALGIVDTFAGAQFNVNGNDVLLESVLAADLTIDSFSFL
;
A
#
# COMPACT_ATOMS: atom_id res chain seq x y z
N MET A 1 -0.29 45.43 0.09
CA MET A 1 0.43 44.28 0.64
C MET A 1 1.73 44.18 -0.14
N GLU A 2 2.85 43.82 0.50
CA GLU A 2 4.02 43.37 -0.28
C GLU A 2 3.55 42.19 -1.15
N ASN A 3 4.07 42.07 -2.37
CA ASN A 3 3.78 40.90 -3.20
C ASN A 3 4.35 39.69 -2.47
N ILE A 4 3.49 38.84 -1.89
CA ILE A 4 3.90 37.54 -1.37
C ILE A 4 4.07 36.67 -2.61
N GLU A 5 5.30 36.23 -2.85
CA GLU A 5 5.65 35.37 -3.98
C GLU A 5 5.43 33.91 -3.54
N GLN A 6 4.63 33.16 -4.31
CA GLN A 6 4.35 31.75 -4.04
C GLN A 6 5.61 30.91 -4.22
N SER A 7 5.73 29.82 -3.45
CA SER A 7 6.79 28.85 -3.64
C SER A 7 6.69 28.20 -5.03
N VAL A 8 7.79 27.61 -5.51
CA VAL A 8 7.77 26.84 -6.75
C VAL A 8 6.92 25.58 -6.64
N VAL A 9 6.77 25.01 -5.43
CA VAL A 9 5.89 23.86 -5.15
C VAL A 9 4.44 24.25 -5.42
N ALA A 10 3.99 25.39 -4.91
CA ALA A 10 2.64 25.89 -5.15
C ALA A 10 2.36 26.15 -6.64
N GLN A 11 3.35 26.63 -7.40
CA GLN A 11 3.22 26.83 -8.86
C GLN A 11 3.02 25.50 -9.60
N TRP A 12 3.78 24.46 -9.24
CA TRP A 12 3.60 23.11 -9.80
C TRP A 12 2.24 22.51 -9.43
N ASN A 13 1.79 22.69 -8.19
CA ASN A 13 0.48 22.21 -7.74
C ASN A 13 -0.67 22.86 -8.51
N GLU A 14 -0.60 24.17 -8.81
CA GLU A 14 -1.64 24.84 -9.61
C GLU A 14 -1.70 24.26 -11.03
N LEU A 15 -0.54 23.98 -11.62
CA LEU A 15 -0.48 23.38 -12.95
C LEU A 15 -1.06 21.96 -12.95
N GLN A 16 -0.81 21.18 -11.90
CA GLN A 16 -1.46 19.88 -11.70
C GLN A 16 -2.99 20.01 -11.58
N LEU A 17 -3.46 20.93 -10.73
CA LEU A 17 -4.90 21.17 -10.55
C LEU A 17 -5.56 21.62 -11.86
N GLN A 18 -4.90 22.45 -12.67
CA GLN A 18 -5.38 22.82 -13.99
C GLN A 18 -5.60 21.59 -14.89
N VAL A 19 -4.66 20.64 -14.89
CA VAL A 19 -4.81 19.40 -15.66
C VAL A 19 -5.97 18.55 -15.15
N ILE A 20 -6.14 18.44 -13.82
CA ILE A 20 -7.26 17.73 -13.18
C ILE A 20 -8.62 18.34 -13.59
N ARG A 21 -8.74 19.68 -13.62
CA ARG A 21 -9.96 20.39 -14.06
C ARG A 21 -10.33 20.04 -15.50
N GLU A 22 -9.34 19.92 -16.38
CA GLU A 22 -9.53 19.70 -17.81
C GLU A 22 -9.75 18.23 -18.19
N GLY A 23 -9.21 17.29 -17.42
CA GLY A 23 -9.27 15.84 -17.69
C GLY A 23 -10.61 15.16 -17.38
N GLY A 24 -11.48 15.82 -16.61
CA GLY A 24 -12.74 15.24 -16.14
C GLY A 24 -12.51 14.32 -14.93
N PRO A 25 -13.12 14.59 -13.76
CA PRO A 25 -12.53 14.05 -12.55
C PRO A 25 -13.19 12.75 -12.07
N ALA A 26 -12.34 11.80 -11.68
CA ALA A 26 -12.71 10.62 -10.92
C ALA A 26 -11.94 10.67 -9.59
N PRO A 27 -12.62 10.68 -8.43
CA PRO A 27 -12.00 10.96 -7.14
C PRO A 27 -10.79 10.06 -6.82
N THR A 28 -10.88 8.76 -7.08
CA THR A 28 -9.82 7.79 -6.78
C THR A 28 -8.56 7.99 -7.63
N PRO A 29 -8.60 8.01 -8.98
CA PRO A 29 -7.45 8.43 -9.79
C PRO A 29 -6.86 9.78 -9.37
N THR A 30 -7.70 10.75 -9.00
CA THR A 30 -7.22 12.07 -8.57
C THR A 30 -6.43 12.00 -7.26
N THR A 31 -6.83 11.18 -6.27
CA THR A 31 -6.04 11.04 -5.04
C THR A 31 -4.66 10.45 -5.31
N TYR A 32 -4.58 9.44 -6.18
CA TYR A 32 -3.31 8.84 -6.59
C TYR A 32 -2.41 9.86 -7.31
N GLN A 33 -2.96 10.57 -8.30
CA GLN A 33 -2.21 11.55 -9.07
C GLN A 33 -1.64 12.68 -8.20
N LEU A 34 -2.45 13.22 -7.27
CA LEU A 34 -2.01 14.23 -6.31
C LEU A 34 -0.88 13.71 -5.40
N HIS A 35 -0.98 12.45 -4.97
CA HIS A 35 0.01 11.82 -4.11
C HIS A 35 1.35 11.58 -4.82
N ILE A 36 1.36 11.00 -6.02
CA ILE A 36 2.60 10.72 -6.76
C ILE A 36 3.44 12.00 -6.94
N VAL A 37 2.82 13.12 -7.31
CA VAL A 37 3.53 14.38 -7.50
C VAL A 37 4.03 14.94 -6.16
N SER A 38 3.18 14.93 -5.13
CA SER A 38 3.54 15.47 -3.81
C SER A 38 4.64 14.65 -3.13
N ALA A 39 4.61 13.33 -3.27
CA ALA A 39 5.64 12.42 -2.76
C ALA A 39 6.99 12.63 -3.47
N ALA A 40 7.00 12.76 -4.79
CA ALA A 40 8.22 13.03 -5.54
C ALA A 40 8.86 14.37 -5.14
N VAL A 41 8.03 15.41 -4.97
CA VAL A 41 8.47 16.72 -4.50
C VAL A 41 8.99 16.66 -3.07
N TYR A 42 8.33 15.90 -2.20
CA TYR A 42 8.74 15.71 -0.81
C TYR A 42 10.09 15.00 -0.70
N ASP A 43 10.28 13.85 -1.33
CA ASP A 43 11.54 13.10 -1.26
C ASP A 43 12.71 13.93 -1.83
N ALA A 44 12.47 14.70 -2.91
CA ALA A 44 13.47 15.60 -3.46
C ALA A 44 13.84 16.76 -2.51
N TYR A 45 12.87 17.25 -1.74
CA TYR A 45 13.09 18.23 -0.68
C TYR A 45 13.83 17.60 0.51
N ALA A 46 13.38 16.43 0.97
CA ALA A 46 13.89 15.73 2.14
C ALA A 46 15.37 15.40 2.00
N ALA A 47 15.81 14.94 0.83
CA ALA A 47 17.22 14.68 0.51
C ALA A 47 18.15 15.90 0.70
N LEU A 48 17.61 17.13 0.66
CA LEU A 48 18.36 18.36 0.91
C LEU A 48 18.10 18.94 2.31
N SER A 49 17.10 18.41 3.04
CA SER A 49 16.70 18.87 4.35
C SER A 49 17.53 18.20 5.44
N PRO A 50 18.04 18.94 6.45
CA PRO A 50 18.79 18.37 7.56
C PRO A 50 17.88 17.78 8.65
N SER A 51 16.56 17.83 8.47
CA SER A 51 15.58 17.46 9.49
C SER A 51 14.43 16.62 8.96
N ALA A 52 14.39 16.34 7.65
CA ALA A 52 13.34 15.55 7.03
C ALA A 52 13.95 14.34 6.32
N SER A 53 13.23 13.23 6.33
CA SER A 53 13.59 11.97 5.65
C SER A 53 12.61 11.70 4.53
N GLY A 54 13.10 11.15 3.42
CA GLY A 54 12.27 10.69 2.30
C GLY A 54 11.38 9.53 2.71
N HIS A 55 10.24 9.39 2.03
CA HIS A 55 9.30 8.29 2.28
C HIS A 55 9.54 7.10 1.36
N TYR A 56 9.70 7.35 0.05
CA TYR A 56 9.91 6.28 -0.93
C TYR A 56 11.40 6.06 -1.25
N SER A 57 12.25 7.02 -0.88
CA SER A 57 13.70 6.87 -1.00
C SER A 57 14.47 7.90 -0.18
N GLU A 58 15.53 7.44 0.49
CA GLU A 58 16.49 8.30 1.17
C GLU A 58 17.68 8.63 0.24
N ILE A 59 17.56 9.71 -0.52
CA ILE A 59 18.56 10.04 -1.55
C ILE A 59 19.78 10.74 -0.93
N ALA A 60 20.87 10.01 -0.79
CA ALA A 60 22.15 10.59 -0.38
C ALA A 60 22.70 11.58 -1.42
N THR A 61 23.08 12.79 -0.96
CA THR A 61 23.67 13.82 -1.82
C THR A 61 24.71 14.68 -1.07
N SER A 62 25.72 15.17 -1.79
CA SER A 62 26.66 16.17 -1.25
C SER A 62 26.23 17.63 -1.52
N LEU A 63 25.06 17.82 -2.15
CA LEU A 63 24.50 19.15 -2.42
C LEU A 63 24.25 19.93 -1.14
N ALA A 64 24.50 21.23 -1.19
CA ALA A 64 24.21 22.11 -0.06
C ALA A 64 22.70 22.38 0.06
N ASN A 65 22.16 22.35 1.27
CA ASN A 65 20.81 22.83 1.55
C ASN A 65 20.70 24.34 1.28
N THR A 66 20.26 24.69 0.07
CA THR A 66 20.04 26.06 -0.39
C THR A 66 18.72 26.15 -1.14
N GLU A 67 18.08 27.32 -1.10
CA GLU A 67 16.83 27.55 -1.85
C GLU A 67 16.97 27.30 -3.35
N GLU A 68 18.14 27.58 -3.94
CA GLU A 68 18.41 27.34 -5.37
C GLU A 68 18.41 25.84 -5.70
N ASN A 69 19.14 25.04 -4.91
CA ASN A 69 19.16 23.59 -5.08
C ASN A 69 17.78 22.97 -4.82
N LYS A 70 17.09 23.40 -3.76
CA LYS A 70 15.74 22.91 -3.45
C LYS A 70 14.77 23.25 -4.57
N ALA A 71 14.76 24.50 -5.06
CA ALA A 71 13.87 24.92 -6.13
C ALA A 71 14.07 24.16 -7.44
N GLU A 72 15.32 23.88 -7.82
CA GLU A 72 15.61 23.08 -9.01
C GLU A 72 15.22 21.61 -8.81
N ALA A 73 15.58 21.00 -7.67
CA ALA A 73 15.27 19.61 -7.36
C ALA A 73 13.76 19.34 -7.35
N VAL A 74 12.97 20.10 -6.58
CA VAL A 74 11.52 19.90 -6.52
C VAL A 74 10.84 20.16 -7.87
N SER A 75 11.40 21.05 -8.70
CA SER A 75 10.87 21.31 -10.04
C SER A 75 11.10 20.14 -10.99
N PHE A 76 12.28 19.52 -10.97
CA PHE A 76 12.54 18.33 -11.76
C PHE A 76 11.73 17.13 -11.26
N ALA A 77 11.51 16.99 -9.95
CA ALA A 77 10.65 15.96 -9.39
C ALA A 77 9.20 16.12 -9.88
N ALA A 78 8.61 17.32 -9.73
CA ALA A 78 7.27 17.61 -10.19
C ALA A 78 7.12 17.45 -11.72
N TYR A 79 8.08 17.97 -12.50
CA TYR A 79 8.09 17.83 -13.95
C TYR A 79 8.11 16.37 -14.38
N THR A 80 9.01 15.55 -13.83
CA THR A 80 9.12 14.14 -14.17
C THR A 80 7.84 13.38 -13.83
N ALA A 81 7.26 13.64 -12.66
CA ALA A 81 5.99 13.04 -12.23
C ALA A 81 4.82 13.44 -13.15
N LEU A 82 4.66 14.73 -13.44
CA LEU A 82 3.57 15.25 -14.24
C LEU A 82 3.65 14.83 -15.71
N VAL A 83 4.84 14.77 -16.30
CA VAL A 83 5.03 14.26 -17.67
C VAL A 83 4.66 12.78 -17.77
N ALA A 84 4.97 11.99 -16.74
CA ALA A 84 4.61 10.58 -16.71
C ALA A 84 3.09 10.37 -16.55
N LEU A 85 2.43 11.16 -15.68
CA LEU A 85 0.99 11.07 -15.45
C LEU A 85 0.16 11.65 -16.61
N TYR A 86 0.64 12.71 -17.25
CA TYR A 86 -0.08 13.49 -18.26
C TYR A 86 0.79 13.81 -19.47
N PRO A 87 1.25 12.80 -20.23
CA PRO A 87 2.16 13.00 -21.36
C PRO A 87 1.59 13.95 -22.43
N GLU A 88 0.26 14.01 -22.57
CA GLU A 88 -0.43 14.94 -23.47
C GLU A 88 -0.33 16.41 -23.07
N ARG A 89 0.07 16.70 -21.82
CA ARG A 89 0.22 18.04 -21.24
C ARG A 89 1.67 18.50 -21.08
N THR A 90 2.63 17.73 -21.57
CA THR A 90 4.08 18.03 -21.52
C THR A 90 4.43 19.46 -21.93
N ALA A 91 3.75 20.02 -22.94
CA ALA A 91 4.03 21.38 -23.41
C ALA A 91 3.74 22.48 -22.36
N ASP A 92 2.80 22.24 -21.45
CA ASP A 92 2.49 23.18 -20.37
C ASP A 92 3.57 23.10 -19.27
N PHE A 93 4.05 21.89 -18.97
CA PHE A 93 5.14 21.65 -18.02
C PHE A 93 6.49 22.21 -18.54
N ASP A 94 6.77 22.05 -19.84
CA ASP A 94 7.93 22.64 -20.52
C ASP A 94 7.95 24.17 -20.40
N ALA A 95 6.78 24.81 -20.48
CA ALA A 95 6.66 26.26 -20.38
C ALA A 95 7.04 26.75 -18.97
N LEU A 96 6.57 26.06 -17.93
CA LEU A 96 6.94 26.40 -16.54
C LEU A 96 8.44 26.17 -16.29
N MET A 97 9.02 25.07 -16.77
CA MET A 97 10.47 24.84 -16.68
C MET A 97 11.27 25.97 -17.34
N GLN A 98 10.85 26.42 -18.52
CA GLN A 98 11.49 27.54 -19.22
C GLN A 98 11.37 28.86 -18.44
N ASP A 99 10.22 29.14 -17.84
CA ASP A 99 10.00 30.37 -17.05
C ASP A 99 10.84 30.37 -15.75
N LEU A 100 11.03 29.19 -15.14
CA LEU A 100 11.92 28.99 -14.00
C LEU A 100 13.41 29.00 -14.38
N GLY A 101 13.73 28.89 -15.67
CA GLY A 101 15.10 28.92 -16.18
C GLY A 101 15.79 27.56 -16.23
N TYR A 102 15.04 26.47 -16.14
CA TYR A 102 15.53 25.09 -16.19
C TYR A 102 15.37 24.49 -17.60
N ASP A 103 16.25 23.56 -17.97
CA ASP A 103 16.21 22.85 -19.26
C ASP A 103 15.89 21.37 -19.02
N PRO A 104 14.67 20.89 -19.33
CA PRO A 104 14.31 19.48 -19.17
C PRO A 104 15.25 18.51 -19.90
N ALA A 105 15.98 18.96 -20.93
CA ALA A 105 16.95 18.13 -21.62
C ALA A 105 18.19 17.77 -20.77
N THR A 106 18.38 18.41 -19.61
CA THR A 106 19.45 18.08 -18.66
C THR A 106 19.05 17.03 -17.63
N ALA A 107 17.84 16.46 -17.73
CA ALA A 107 17.39 15.40 -16.84
C ALA A 107 18.40 14.23 -16.82
N SER A 108 18.82 13.87 -15.62
CA SER A 108 19.70 12.75 -15.31
C SER A 108 19.17 12.06 -14.04
N THR A 109 19.85 11.04 -13.54
CA THR A 109 19.57 10.45 -12.22
C THR A 109 20.78 10.57 -11.29
N ASP A 110 21.70 11.50 -11.58
CA ASP A 110 22.87 11.77 -10.75
C ASP A 110 22.45 12.63 -9.53
N PRO A 111 22.42 12.07 -8.30
CA PRO A 111 21.95 12.79 -7.12
C PRO A 111 22.90 13.93 -6.70
N GLU A 112 24.08 14.04 -7.31
CA GLU A 112 25.01 15.14 -7.11
C GLU A 112 24.67 16.39 -7.94
N THR A 113 23.56 16.36 -8.66
CA THR A 113 22.98 17.53 -9.35
C THR A 113 21.53 17.73 -8.91
N PRO A 114 21.04 18.97 -8.69
CA PRO A 114 19.66 19.18 -8.24
C PRO A 114 18.62 18.58 -9.21
N ALA A 115 18.84 18.76 -10.52
CA ALA A 115 18.01 18.15 -11.56
C ALA A 115 18.00 16.61 -11.49
N GLY A 116 19.17 16.00 -11.29
CA GLY A 116 19.29 14.55 -11.21
C GLY A 116 18.66 13.97 -9.94
N LEU A 117 18.83 14.65 -8.81
CA LEU A 117 18.17 14.32 -7.54
C LEU A 117 16.65 14.33 -7.68
N GLY A 118 16.08 15.42 -8.21
CA GLY A 118 14.63 15.53 -8.40
C GLY A 118 14.05 14.46 -9.34
N THR A 119 14.74 14.20 -10.47
CA THR A 119 14.32 13.13 -11.39
C THR A 119 14.44 11.74 -10.77
N LEU A 120 15.46 11.48 -9.94
CA LEU A 120 15.61 10.21 -9.22
C LEU A 120 14.48 10.01 -8.21
N ALA A 121 14.17 11.03 -7.40
CA ALA A 121 13.06 10.99 -6.44
C ALA A 121 11.73 10.60 -7.12
N ALA A 122 11.39 11.25 -8.23
CA ALA A 122 10.17 10.91 -8.97
C ALA A 122 10.18 9.47 -9.53
N GLN A 123 11.33 8.96 -9.98
CA GLN A 123 11.44 7.58 -10.47
C GLN A 123 11.24 6.57 -9.33
N ASN A 124 11.86 6.81 -8.17
CA ASN A 124 11.72 5.93 -7.01
C ASN A 124 10.27 5.82 -6.55
N VAL A 125 9.53 6.94 -6.52
CA VAL A 125 8.08 6.94 -6.22
C VAL A 125 7.30 6.06 -7.22
N PHE A 126 7.57 6.17 -8.53
CA PHE A 126 6.89 5.30 -9.50
C PHE A 126 7.26 3.83 -9.37
N THR A 127 8.54 3.53 -9.08
CA THR A 127 9.01 2.16 -8.88
C THR A 127 8.35 1.55 -7.65
N ALA A 128 8.34 2.25 -6.52
CA ALA A 128 7.66 1.79 -5.31
C ALA A 128 6.15 1.57 -5.54
N ARG A 129 5.53 2.35 -6.44
CA ARG A 129 4.09 2.30 -6.71
C ARG A 129 3.70 1.49 -7.96
N GLU A 130 4.61 0.72 -8.55
CA GLU A 130 4.33 -0.06 -9.77
C GLU A 130 3.31 -1.18 -9.51
N THR A 131 3.39 -1.83 -8.34
CA THR A 131 2.52 -2.95 -7.93
C THR A 131 1.61 -2.63 -6.76
N ASP A 132 1.30 -1.35 -6.53
CA ASP A 132 0.54 -0.84 -5.38
C ASP A 132 -0.96 -1.17 -5.39
N GLY A 133 -1.42 -1.98 -6.35
CA GLY A 133 -2.83 -2.34 -6.53
C GLY A 133 -3.68 -1.30 -7.26
N SER A 134 -3.21 -0.08 -7.55
CA SER A 134 -3.99 0.99 -8.20
C SER A 134 -4.36 0.68 -9.66
N ASN A 135 -3.54 -0.15 -10.31
CA ASN A 135 -3.63 -0.47 -11.74
C ASN A 135 -3.48 0.79 -12.64
N ALA A 136 -2.65 1.75 -12.21
CA ALA A 136 -2.44 3.02 -12.89
C ALA A 136 -1.97 2.86 -14.36
N GLU A 137 -1.05 1.92 -14.62
CA GLU A 137 -0.54 1.63 -15.97
C GLU A 137 -1.63 1.23 -16.99
N ASN A 138 -2.73 0.67 -16.51
CA ASN A 138 -3.88 0.25 -17.33
C ASN A 138 -5.06 1.22 -17.20
N GLY A 139 -4.80 2.46 -16.80
CA GLY A 139 -5.83 3.51 -16.67
C GLY A 139 -6.82 3.26 -15.53
N PHE A 140 -6.36 2.66 -14.43
CA PHE A 140 -7.14 2.37 -13.22
C PHE A 140 -8.35 1.44 -13.49
N ALA A 141 -8.22 0.54 -14.46
CA ALA A 141 -9.29 -0.42 -14.78
C ALA A 141 -9.55 -1.39 -13.61
N ASP A 142 -10.80 -1.80 -13.45
CA ASP A 142 -11.19 -2.78 -12.42
C ASP A 142 -10.45 -4.11 -12.58
N THR A 143 -9.82 -4.58 -11.51
CA THR A 143 -9.13 -5.87 -11.43
C THR A 143 -9.93 -6.94 -10.67
N THR A 144 -11.04 -6.56 -10.01
CA THR A 144 -11.86 -7.48 -9.19
C THR A 144 -12.90 -8.25 -9.99
N GLY A 145 -13.31 -7.73 -11.16
CA GLY A 145 -14.41 -8.27 -11.95
C GLY A 145 -15.79 -8.00 -11.31
N PHE A 146 -15.94 -6.85 -10.65
CA PHE A 146 -17.17 -6.49 -9.95
C PHE A 146 -18.37 -6.40 -10.90
N VAL A 147 -19.47 -7.06 -10.54
CA VAL A 147 -20.73 -7.01 -11.28
C VAL A 147 -21.88 -6.65 -10.33
N PRO A 148 -22.58 -5.52 -10.54
CA PRO A 148 -23.69 -5.12 -9.68
C PRO A 148 -24.88 -6.09 -9.82
N VAL A 149 -25.62 -6.28 -8.72
CA VAL A 149 -26.83 -7.12 -8.70
C VAL A 149 -27.98 -6.46 -9.47
N ASN A 150 -28.19 -5.16 -9.23
CA ASN A 150 -29.19 -4.35 -9.92
C ASN A 150 -28.67 -3.87 -11.28
N GLU A 151 -29.60 -3.58 -12.21
CA GLU A 151 -29.27 -3.27 -13.61
C GLU A 151 -29.51 -1.80 -13.97
N ALA A 152 -28.73 -1.29 -14.93
CA ALA A 152 -28.81 0.08 -15.41
C ALA A 152 -30.06 0.36 -16.25
N ASP A 153 -30.58 -0.65 -16.95
CA ASP A 153 -31.77 -0.52 -17.76
C ASP A 153 -32.99 -0.22 -16.87
N PRO A 154 -33.62 0.96 -16.98
CA PRO A 154 -34.75 1.33 -16.14
C PRO A 154 -36.01 0.49 -16.39
N THR A 155 -36.03 -0.35 -17.43
CA THR A 155 -37.12 -1.27 -17.76
C THR A 155 -36.85 -2.71 -17.33
N SER A 156 -35.67 -2.99 -16.78
CA SER A 156 -35.30 -4.31 -16.24
C SER A 156 -36.18 -4.69 -15.05
N ASP A 157 -36.36 -5.99 -14.83
CA ASP A 157 -36.96 -6.51 -13.59
C ASP A 157 -36.05 -6.34 -12.36
N ARG A 158 -34.79 -5.91 -12.57
CA ARG A 158 -33.79 -5.54 -11.57
C ARG A 158 -33.53 -4.04 -11.48
N ALA A 159 -34.53 -3.23 -11.83
CA ALA A 159 -34.56 -1.78 -11.61
C ALA A 159 -35.74 -1.41 -10.68
N PRO A 160 -35.77 -0.21 -10.05
CA PRO A 160 -36.83 0.20 -9.14
C PRO A 160 -38.25 -0.10 -9.64
N GLY A 161 -39.06 -0.76 -8.81
CA GLY A 161 -40.40 -1.26 -9.17
C GLY A 161 -40.43 -2.62 -9.89
N GLY A 162 -39.28 -3.20 -10.21
CA GLY A 162 -39.13 -4.55 -10.75
C GLY A 162 -39.24 -5.66 -9.70
N GLU A 163 -39.56 -6.88 -10.12
CA GLU A 163 -39.77 -8.03 -9.21
C GLU A 163 -38.48 -8.52 -8.54
N ASN A 164 -37.34 -8.34 -9.20
CA ASN A 164 -36.02 -8.85 -8.80
C ASN A 164 -35.05 -7.73 -8.40
N PHE A 165 -35.54 -6.51 -8.23
CA PHE A 165 -34.74 -5.40 -7.72
C PHE A 165 -34.41 -5.62 -6.24
N ASP A 166 -33.13 -5.48 -5.88
CA ASP A 166 -32.70 -5.51 -4.48
C ASP A 166 -32.64 -4.07 -3.94
N PRO A 167 -33.56 -3.68 -3.03
CA PRO A 167 -33.62 -2.32 -2.52
C PRO A 167 -32.50 -1.99 -1.52
N ASN A 168 -31.58 -2.92 -1.24
CA ASN A 168 -30.42 -2.65 -0.37
C ASN A 168 -29.11 -2.47 -1.13
N LEU A 169 -29.08 -2.83 -2.42
CA LEU A 169 -27.86 -2.85 -3.23
C LEU A 169 -27.84 -1.73 -4.27
N TRP A 170 -26.64 -1.29 -4.61
CA TRP A 170 -26.39 -0.22 -5.55
C TRP A 170 -26.86 -0.57 -6.95
N GLN A 171 -27.41 0.43 -7.64
CA GLN A 171 -27.87 0.33 -9.02
C GLN A 171 -27.01 1.26 -9.88
N PRO A 172 -26.28 0.76 -10.90
CA PRO A 172 -25.72 1.62 -11.93
C PRO A 172 -26.86 2.29 -12.71
N LEU A 173 -26.66 3.48 -13.27
CA LEU A 173 -27.70 4.15 -14.06
C LEU A 173 -27.41 4.17 -15.55
N ARG A 174 -28.48 4.18 -16.35
CA ARG A 174 -28.43 4.57 -17.77
C ARG A 174 -28.49 6.08 -17.90
N GLU A 175 -27.46 6.67 -18.50
CA GLU A 175 -27.30 8.11 -18.68
C GLU A 175 -27.43 8.50 -20.14
N ALA A 176 -28.14 9.60 -20.43
CA ALA A 176 -28.20 10.17 -21.76
C ALA A 176 -26.80 10.63 -22.20
N ASN A 177 -26.38 10.28 -23.42
CA ASN A 177 -25.07 10.68 -23.94
C ASN A 177 -25.08 12.01 -24.74
N GLY A 178 -26.22 12.72 -24.72
CA GLY A 178 -26.39 14.01 -25.39
C GLY A 178 -26.76 13.96 -26.87
N THR A 179 -26.84 12.77 -27.48
CA THR A 179 -27.22 12.64 -28.91
C THR A 179 -28.71 12.91 -29.17
N LEU A 180 -29.56 12.72 -28.16
CA LEU A 180 -30.97 13.09 -28.17
C LEU A 180 -31.26 14.11 -27.08
N THR A 181 -32.17 15.04 -27.38
CA THR A 181 -32.65 16.04 -26.42
C THR A 181 -34.17 16.16 -26.45
N ASP A 182 -34.76 16.58 -25.35
CA ASP A 182 -36.18 16.93 -25.28
C ASP A 182 -36.48 18.30 -25.95
N VAL A 183 -37.72 18.77 -25.80
CA VAL A 183 -38.17 20.06 -26.37
C VAL A 183 -37.49 21.29 -25.76
N ASN A 184 -36.84 21.14 -24.61
CA ASN A 184 -36.13 22.18 -23.89
C ASN A 184 -34.61 22.08 -24.07
N GLY A 185 -34.13 21.11 -24.86
CA GLY A 185 -32.70 20.87 -25.08
C GLY A 185 -32.02 20.05 -23.98
N ILE A 186 -32.77 19.46 -23.05
CA ILE A 186 -32.24 18.58 -22.01
C ILE A 186 -31.93 17.22 -22.63
N PRO A 187 -30.72 16.65 -22.43
CA PRO A 187 -30.39 15.32 -22.92
C PRO A 187 -31.36 14.25 -22.41
N ILE A 188 -31.80 13.38 -23.33
CA ILE A 188 -32.65 12.22 -23.05
C ILE A 188 -32.06 10.99 -23.77
N PHE A 189 -32.57 9.81 -23.45
CA PHE A 189 -32.22 8.58 -24.15
C PHE A 189 -33.46 7.81 -24.60
N ASP A 190 -33.29 6.99 -25.63
CA ASP A 190 -34.25 5.98 -26.07
C ASP A 190 -33.71 4.60 -25.66
N ASN A 191 -34.48 3.87 -24.86
CA ASN A 191 -34.06 2.57 -24.33
C ASN A 191 -33.87 1.52 -25.44
N ASP A 192 -34.52 1.72 -26.60
CA ASP A 192 -34.40 0.83 -27.75
C ASP A 192 -33.23 1.22 -28.69
N ASP A 193 -32.57 2.36 -28.45
CA ASP A 193 -31.43 2.86 -29.25
C ASP A 193 -30.17 3.06 -28.38
N PRO A 194 -29.26 2.08 -28.35
CA PRO A 194 -28.02 2.14 -27.55
C PRO A 194 -27.05 3.24 -28.00
N SER A 195 -27.28 3.88 -29.17
CA SER A 195 -26.47 5.04 -29.56
C SER A 195 -26.81 6.30 -28.78
N THR A 196 -27.85 6.26 -27.92
CA THR A 196 -28.40 7.44 -27.23
C THR A 196 -28.08 7.52 -25.74
N PHE A 197 -27.46 6.47 -25.19
CA PHE A 197 -27.09 6.40 -23.79
C PHE A 197 -25.72 5.76 -23.56
N LYS A 198 -25.25 5.85 -22.33
CA LYS A 198 -24.18 5.04 -21.75
C LYS A 198 -24.68 4.49 -20.42
N ASP A 199 -24.29 3.28 -20.07
CA ASP A 199 -24.55 2.74 -18.73
C ASP A 199 -23.34 3.07 -17.83
N GLN A 200 -23.62 3.45 -16.59
CA GLN A 200 -22.58 3.70 -15.60
C GLN A 200 -21.75 2.44 -15.37
N VAL A 201 -20.44 2.63 -15.32
CA VAL A 201 -19.47 1.60 -14.97
C VAL A 201 -18.97 1.89 -13.56
N ALA A 202 -18.90 0.86 -12.72
CA ALA A 202 -18.43 0.97 -11.35
C ALA A 202 -17.02 1.59 -11.31
N LEU A 203 -16.85 2.68 -10.58
CA LEU A 203 -15.58 3.38 -10.49
C LEU A 203 -14.60 2.67 -9.54
N THR A 204 -13.52 2.13 -10.10
CA THR A 204 -12.37 1.51 -9.37
C THR A 204 -12.79 0.60 -8.19
N PRO A 205 -13.54 -0.50 -8.41
CA PRO A 205 -13.98 -1.40 -7.33
C PRO A 205 -12.83 -2.02 -6.51
N HIS A 206 -11.65 -2.14 -7.11
CA HIS A 206 -10.43 -2.65 -6.48
C HIS A 206 -9.78 -1.68 -5.48
N TRP A 207 -10.20 -0.41 -5.42
CA TRP A 207 -9.43 0.65 -4.78
C TRP A 207 -9.19 0.46 -3.27
N GLY A 208 -10.04 -0.33 -2.59
CA GLY A 208 -9.81 -0.70 -1.19
C GLY A 208 -8.61 -1.62 -0.96
N GLY A 209 -8.04 -2.20 -2.02
CA GLY A 209 -6.81 -3.00 -1.98
C GLY A 209 -5.58 -2.26 -2.51
N VAL A 210 -5.66 -0.94 -2.70
CA VAL A 210 -4.49 -0.13 -3.01
C VAL A 210 -3.66 0.03 -1.74
N GLU A 211 -2.34 -0.06 -1.87
CA GLU A 211 -1.40 0.19 -0.79
C GLU A 211 -1.55 1.63 -0.28
N GLY A 212 -1.82 1.79 1.03
CA GLY A 212 -1.95 3.09 1.68
C GLY A 212 -0.61 3.62 2.19
N PHE A 213 -0.60 4.89 2.60
CA PHE A 213 0.55 5.51 3.26
C PHE A 213 0.64 5.10 4.74
N ALA A 214 -0.49 5.18 5.45
CA ALA A 214 -0.55 4.87 6.87
C ALA A 214 -1.47 3.69 7.20
N LEU A 215 -2.25 3.21 6.24
CA LEU A 215 -3.19 2.11 6.44
C LEU A 215 -2.49 0.75 6.42
N THR A 216 -2.77 -0.09 7.42
CA THR A 216 -2.34 -1.50 7.42
C THR A 216 -3.23 -2.38 6.54
N SER A 217 -4.49 -1.97 6.34
CA SER A 217 -5.42 -2.55 5.38
C SER A 217 -6.49 -1.52 5.01
N GLY A 218 -7.12 -1.68 3.84
CA GLY A 218 -8.22 -0.79 3.45
C GLY A 218 -9.42 -0.83 4.39
N ASP A 219 -9.57 -1.89 5.20
CA ASP A 219 -10.69 -2.07 6.12
C ASP A 219 -10.40 -1.71 7.57
N GLN A 220 -9.19 -1.22 7.87
CA GLN A 220 -8.75 -0.80 9.19
C GLN A 220 -9.77 0.10 9.91
N PHE A 221 -10.42 1.01 9.18
CA PHE A 221 -11.41 1.95 9.72
C PHE A 221 -12.83 1.72 9.18
N ARG A 222 -13.14 0.54 8.64
CA ARG A 222 -14.46 0.25 8.06
C ARG A 222 -15.57 0.42 9.12
N PRO A 223 -16.57 1.31 8.91
CA PRO A 223 -17.66 1.47 9.86
C PRO A 223 -18.58 0.25 9.92
N ALA A 224 -19.46 0.20 10.93
CA ALA A 224 -20.51 -0.82 10.98
C ALA A 224 -21.44 -0.76 9.75
N PRO A 225 -22.05 -1.88 9.32
CA PRO A 225 -22.90 -1.93 8.14
C PRO A 225 -24.06 -0.91 8.18
N PRO A 226 -24.47 -0.33 7.04
CA PRO A 226 -25.60 0.59 6.95
C PRO A 226 -26.94 -0.13 7.21
N PRO A 227 -28.03 0.61 7.51
CA PRO A 227 -29.31 -0.01 7.83
C PRO A 227 -29.94 -0.63 6.58
N LEU A 228 -30.56 -1.81 6.71
CA LEU A 228 -31.17 -2.53 5.58
C LEU A 228 -32.70 -2.50 5.64
N LEU A 229 -33.32 -2.29 4.50
CA LEU A 229 -34.76 -2.43 4.33
C LEU A 229 -35.18 -3.88 4.61
N GLY A 230 -36.19 -4.06 5.47
CA GLY A 230 -36.65 -5.36 5.91
C GLY A 230 -35.88 -5.99 7.08
N ASP A 231 -34.82 -5.35 7.59
CA ASP A 231 -34.13 -5.80 8.80
C ASP A 231 -34.81 -5.26 10.07
N PHE A 232 -35.27 -6.15 10.95
CA PHE A 232 -35.92 -5.78 12.20
C PHE A 232 -35.01 -5.93 13.43
N SER A 233 -33.72 -6.17 13.21
CA SER A 233 -32.69 -6.14 14.25
C SER A 233 -32.44 -4.71 14.73
N GLU A 234 -31.89 -4.56 15.95
CA GLU A 234 -31.57 -3.25 16.53
C GLU A 234 -30.47 -2.55 15.72
N TYR A 235 -30.70 -1.29 15.38
CA TYR A 235 -29.76 -0.45 14.64
C TYR A 235 -29.53 0.86 15.39
N THR A 236 -28.28 1.29 15.50
CA THR A 236 -27.89 2.60 16.07
C THR A 236 -27.32 3.47 14.96
N ASP A 237 -28.03 4.54 14.62
CA ASP A 237 -27.61 5.48 13.57
C ASP A 237 -26.40 6.32 13.99
N GLY A 238 -25.83 7.09 13.05
CA GLY A 238 -24.69 7.97 13.29
C GLY A 238 -24.98 9.10 14.29
N LEU A 239 -26.24 9.37 14.62
CA LEU A 239 -26.66 10.32 15.66
C LEU A 239 -26.86 9.66 17.04
N GLY A 240 -26.72 8.33 17.13
CA GLY A 240 -26.91 7.55 18.34
C GLY A 240 -28.38 7.18 18.64
N ASN A 241 -29.30 7.36 17.69
CA ASN A 241 -30.68 6.92 17.86
C ASN A 241 -30.79 5.41 17.62
N VAL A 242 -31.53 4.74 18.50
CA VAL A 242 -31.73 3.29 18.43
C VAL A 242 -33.12 2.97 17.86
N THR A 243 -33.15 2.31 16.71
CA THR A 243 -34.37 1.83 16.03
C THR A 243 -34.15 0.43 15.46
N THR A 244 -34.92 0.00 14.45
CA THR A 244 -34.58 -1.19 13.67
C THR A 244 -33.94 -0.79 12.34
N GLY A 245 -33.18 -1.69 11.69
CA GLY A 245 -32.62 -1.44 10.36
C GLY A 245 -33.65 -0.92 9.34
N ASP A 246 -34.83 -1.54 9.26
CA ASP A 246 -35.91 -1.13 8.35
C ASP A 246 -36.43 0.28 8.65
N GLN A 247 -36.53 0.63 9.94
CA GLN A 247 -37.03 1.94 10.36
C GLN A 247 -35.97 3.02 10.07
N ALA A 248 -34.70 2.76 10.42
CA ALA A 248 -33.58 3.65 10.13
C ALA A 248 -33.41 3.88 8.62
N TYR A 249 -33.52 2.83 7.81
CA TYR A 249 -33.50 2.93 6.34
C TYR A 249 -34.58 3.90 5.85
N ARG A 250 -35.84 3.69 6.27
CA ARG A 250 -36.98 4.52 5.84
C ARG A 250 -36.86 5.97 6.31
N ASP A 251 -36.42 6.17 7.54
CA ASP A 251 -36.31 7.50 8.14
C ASP A 251 -35.25 8.34 7.42
N GLN A 252 -34.10 7.74 7.08
CA GLN A 252 -33.04 8.43 6.35
C GLN A 252 -33.43 8.75 4.90
N ILE A 253 -34.13 7.83 4.22
CA ILE A 253 -34.65 8.12 2.88
C ILE A 253 -35.74 9.20 2.91
N ALA A 254 -36.60 9.20 3.93
CA ALA A 254 -37.61 10.23 4.12
C ALA A 254 -36.97 11.61 4.42
N GLN A 255 -35.86 11.64 5.16
CA GLN A 255 -35.11 12.87 5.42
C GLN A 255 -34.58 13.50 4.13
N VAL A 256 -34.02 12.70 3.21
CA VAL A 256 -33.54 13.20 1.91
C VAL A 256 -34.69 13.82 1.10
N LEU A 257 -35.87 13.18 1.09
CA LEU A 257 -37.06 13.73 0.44
C LEU A 257 -37.55 15.02 1.09
N GLU A 258 -37.56 15.09 2.43
CA GLU A 258 -37.95 16.28 3.16
C GLU A 258 -37.03 17.46 2.84
N ILE A 259 -35.72 17.22 2.77
CA ILE A 259 -34.73 18.22 2.36
C ILE A 259 -34.98 18.64 0.91
N SER A 260 -35.13 17.69 -0.01
CA SER A 260 -35.43 17.96 -1.43
C SER A 260 -36.66 18.86 -1.60
N ALA A 261 -37.70 18.65 -0.79
CA ALA A 261 -38.93 19.44 -0.85
C ALA A 261 -38.78 20.88 -0.31
N ASN A 262 -37.73 21.17 0.45
CA ASN A 262 -37.55 22.42 1.18
C ASN A 262 -36.19 23.10 0.92
N LEU A 263 -35.48 22.75 -0.16
CA LEU A 263 -34.19 23.32 -0.51
C LEU A 263 -34.24 24.85 -0.59
N THR A 264 -33.41 25.51 0.20
CA THR A 264 -33.16 26.95 0.11
C THR A 264 -32.10 27.24 -0.95
N ASP A 265 -32.02 28.47 -1.44
CA ASP A 265 -30.97 28.88 -2.37
C ASP A 265 -29.58 28.74 -1.74
N GLU A 266 -29.44 29.02 -0.45
CA GLU A 266 -28.21 28.77 0.32
C GLU A 266 -27.80 27.28 0.28
N GLN A 267 -28.72 26.35 0.56
CA GLN A 267 -28.44 24.91 0.52
C GLN A 267 -28.06 24.41 -0.87
N LYS A 268 -28.62 25.00 -1.92
CA LYS A 268 -28.25 24.69 -3.31
C LYS A 268 -26.84 25.19 -3.64
N VAL A 269 -26.51 26.41 -3.24
CA VAL A 269 -25.16 26.96 -3.39
C VAL A 269 -24.15 26.10 -2.63
N ILE A 270 -24.47 25.66 -1.41
CA ILE A 270 -23.63 24.72 -0.64
C ILE A 270 -23.44 23.39 -1.39
N ALA A 271 -24.52 22.83 -1.94
CA ALA A 271 -24.48 21.58 -2.72
C ALA A 271 -23.58 21.70 -3.96
N GLU A 272 -23.62 22.83 -4.66
CA GLU A 272 -22.81 23.09 -5.85
C GLU A 272 -21.35 23.42 -5.51
N TYR A 273 -21.13 24.30 -4.53
CA TYR A 273 -19.79 24.72 -4.09
C TYR A 273 -18.92 23.51 -3.74
N TRP A 274 -19.44 22.60 -2.92
CA TRP A 274 -18.69 21.42 -2.48
C TRP A 274 -18.73 20.24 -3.46
N ALA A 275 -19.40 20.36 -4.62
CA ALA A 275 -19.49 19.24 -5.56
C ALA A 275 -18.16 18.95 -6.24
N ASN A 276 -17.69 19.91 -7.03
CA ASN A 276 -16.39 19.89 -7.70
C ASN A 276 -15.58 21.16 -7.39
N GLY A 277 -15.94 21.93 -6.36
CA GLY A 277 -15.36 23.26 -6.15
C GLY A 277 -15.87 24.28 -7.18
N PRO A 278 -15.66 25.59 -6.93
CA PRO A 278 -15.99 26.65 -7.89
C PRO A 278 -15.23 26.54 -9.23
N ARG A 279 -14.08 25.86 -9.25
CA ARG A 279 -13.16 25.76 -10.39
C ARG A 279 -13.14 24.35 -11.04
N GLY A 280 -13.76 23.34 -10.43
CA GLY A 280 -14.01 22.03 -11.05
C GLY A 280 -13.07 20.88 -10.66
N GLU A 281 -12.30 20.99 -9.58
CA GLU A 281 -11.20 20.08 -9.19
C GLU A 281 -11.57 18.75 -8.51
N THR A 282 -12.83 18.33 -8.44
CA THR A 282 -13.30 17.29 -7.47
C THR A 282 -12.96 17.61 -6.00
N PRO A 283 -13.50 16.86 -5.01
CA PRO A 283 -13.19 17.12 -3.61
C PRO A 283 -11.70 17.06 -3.27
N PRO A 284 -10.91 16.05 -3.69
CA PRO A 284 -9.47 16.03 -3.43
C PRO A 284 -8.76 17.29 -3.92
N GLY A 285 -8.98 17.68 -5.18
CA GLY A 285 -8.34 18.86 -5.75
C GLY A 285 -8.87 20.18 -5.17
N HIS A 286 -10.14 20.24 -4.75
CA HIS A 286 -10.68 21.43 -4.08
C HIS A 286 -10.00 21.68 -2.73
N TRP A 287 -9.71 20.62 -1.96
CA TRP A 287 -8.94 20.75 -0.72
C TRP A 287 -7.47 21.11 -0.96
N PHE A 288 -6.87 20.68 -2.08
CA PHE A 288 -5.57 21.19 -2.51
C PHE A 288 -5.60 22.68 -2.85
N GLN A 289 -6.65 23.17 -3.50
CA GLN A 289 -6.83 24.61 -3.74
C GLN A 289 -6.92 25.39 -2.43
N ILE A 290 -7.72 24.90 -1.47
CA ILE A 290 -7.81 25.49 -0.13
C ILE A 290 -6.42 25.51 0.52
N ALA A 291 -5.65 24.42 0.42
CA ALA A 291 -4.30 24.37 0.97
C ALA A 291 -3.35 25.39 0.32
N GLN A 292 -3.44 25.65 -0.99
CA GLN A 292 -2.65 26.71 -1.64
C GLN A 292 -2.97 28.10 -1.08
N ASP A 293 -4.25 28.40 -0.87
CA ASP A 293 -4.66 29.67 -0.29
C ASP A 293 -4.20 29.80 1.17
N LEU A 294 -4.19 28.71 1.94
CA LEU A 294 -3.64 28.65 3.31
C LEU A 294 -2.13 28.87 3.32
N ALA A 295 -1.39 28.18 2.45
CA ALA A 295 0.06 28.34 2.30
C ALA A 295 0.43 29.81 2.01
N LEU A 296 -0.32 30.46 1.11
CA LEU A 296 -0.12 31.86 0.79
C LEU A 296 -0.41 32.77 1.99
N ARG A 297 -1.47 32.49 2.76
CA ARG A 297 -1.82 33.22 3.98
C ARG A 297 -0.71 33.15 5.03
N GLU A 298 -0.16 31.95 5.23
CA GLU A 298 0.90 31.70 6.23
C GLU A 298 2.29 32.09 5.72
N GLY A 299 2.45 32.39 4.43
CA GLY A 299 3.70 32.81 3.82
C GLY A 299 4.71 31.67 3.71
N HIS A 300 4.23 30.48 3.36
CA HIS A 300 5.05 29.28 3.17
C HIS A 300 6.11 29.46 2.07
N GLY A 301 7.28 28.84 2.29
CA GLY A 301 8.32 28.62 1.29
C GLY A 301 8.30 27.19 0.78
N ILE A 302 9.39 26.76 0.13
CA ILE A 302 9.50 25.41 -0.48
C ILE A 302 9.32 24.32 0.57
N ASP A 303 10.02 24.44 1.70
CA ASP A 303 10.06 23.44 2.77
C ASP A 303 8.65 23.20 3.33
N GLN A 304 7.95 24.27 3.71
CA GLN A 304 6.60 24.14 4.27
C GLN A 304 5.58 23.62 3.26
N ASP A 305 5.69 24.02 1.99
CA ASP A 305 4.77 23.54 0.96
C ASP A 305 5.04 22.07 0.61
N ALA A 306 6.31 21.65 0.50
CA ALA A 306 6.65 20.25 0.24
C ALA A 306 6.07 19.33 1.33
N GLU A 307 6.24 19.68 2.61
CA GLU A 307 5.69 18.94 3.75
C GLU A 307 4.15 18.98 3.78
N MET A 308 3.54 20.17 3.70
CA MET A 308 2.08 20.31 3.83
C MET A 308 1.33 19.58 2.73
N PHE A 309 1.77 19.70 1.47
CA PHE A 309 1.11 19.03 0.36
C PHE A 309 1.37 17.53 0.37
N PHE A 310 2.54 17.07 0.83
CA PHE A 310 2.78 15.65 1.08
C PHE A 310 1.81 15.08 2.11
N ALA A 311 1.74 15.68 3.30
CA ALA A 311 0.83 15.28 4.37
C ALA A 311 -0.64 15.29 3.92
N LEU A 312 -1.06 16.33 3.18
CA LEU A 312 -2.41 16.40 2.63
C LEU A 312 -2.68 15.27 1.62
N SER A 313 -1.73 15.01 0.73
CA SER A 313 -1.87 13.99 -0.31
C SER A 313 -2.00 12.59 0.25
N THR A 314 -1.22 12.24 1.28
CA THR A 314 -1.22 10.92 1.92
C THR A 314 -2.54 10.66 2.63
N ALA A 315 -3.02 11.64 3.42
CA ALA A 315 -4.31 11.53 4.10
C ALA A 315 -5.49 11.41 3.13
N ILE A 316 -5.45 12.12 1.99
CA ILE A 316 -6.49 12.04 0.96
C ILE A 316 -6.45 10.70 0.21
N LEU A 317 -5.26 10.17 -0.09
CA LEU A 317 -5.11 8.84 -0.70
C LEU A 317 -5.71 7.76 0.19
N ASP A 318 -5.31 7.71 1.46
CA ASP A 318 -5.81 6.75 2.45
C ASP A 318 -7.32 6.90 2.67
N ALA A 319 -7.83 8.13 2.68
CA ALA A 319 -9.27 8.38 2.76
C ALA A 319 -10.01 7.78 1.57
N GLY A 320 -9.40 7.80 0.37
CA GLY A 320 -9.92 7.16 -0.83
C GLY A 320 -9.97 5.65 -0.70
N ILE A 321 -8.89 5.04 -0.21
CA ILE A 321 -8.76 3.60 0.03
C ILE A 321 -9.84 3.12 1.01
N ALA A 322 -9.88 3.68 2.21
CA ALA A 322 -10.83 3.30 3.25
C ALA A 322 -12.30 3.52 2.84
N THR A 323 -12.57 4.60 2.09
CA THR A 323 -13.91 4.87 1.58
C THR A 323 -14.34 3.84 0.53
N TRP A 324 -13.48 3.54 -0.45
CA TRP A 324 -13.83 2.63 -1.55
C TRP A 324 -13.95 1.20 -1.08
N GLU A 325 -13.12 0.81 -0.11
CA GLU A 325 -13.25 -0.45 0.60
C GLU A 325 -14.69 -0.58 1.17
N ALA A 326 -15.14 0.35 2.01
CA ALA A 326 -16.48 0.29 2.59
C ALA A 326 -17.59 0.29 1.51
N LYS A 327 -17.43 1.11 0.45
CA LYS A 327 -18.39 1.20 -0.66
C LYS A 327 -18.61 -0.13 -1.35
N TYR A 328 -17.53 -0.84 -1.71
CA TYR A 328 -17.62 -2.07 -2.47
C TYR A 328 -17.81 -3.31 -1.59
N THR A 329 -17.54 -3.21 -0.29
CA THR A 329 -17.94 -4.21 0.70
C THR A 329 -19.46 -4.19 0.95
N TYR A 330 -20.06 -3.02 1.14
CA TYR A 330 -21.50 -2.93 1.40
C TYR A 330 -22.34 -2.86 0.13
N THR A 331 -21.79 -2.30 -0.94
CA THR A 331 -22.49 -2.03 -2.21
C THR A 331 -23.83 -1.32 -1.99
N TYR A 332 -23.90 -0.42 -1.00
CA TYR A 332 -25.16 0.11 -0.49
C TYR A 332 -25.89 1.01 -1.49
N ILE A 333 -27.23 0.91 -1.50
CA ILE A 333 -28.12 1.64 -2.40
C ILE A 333 -28.01 3.17 -2.25
N ARG A 334 -28.16 3.90 -3.36
CA ARG A 334 -28.22 5.37 -3.40
C ARG A 334 -29.64 5.89 -3.12
N PRO A 335 -29.80 7.11 -2.57
CA PRO A 335 -31.12 7.71 -2.37
C PRO A 335 -31.96 7.77 -3.66
N TYR A 336 -31.32 8.00 -4.82
CA TYR A 336 -31.96 7.95 -6.13
C TYR A 336 -32.81 6.70 -6.34
N SER A 337 -32.21 5.52 -6.24
CA SER A 337 -32.89 4.26 -6.51
C SER A 337 -33.83 3.89 -5.35
N ALA A 338 -33.42 4.17 -4.11
CA ALA A 338 -34.20 3.89 -2.92
C ALA A 338 -35.55 4.64 -2.90
N ILE A 339 -35.54 5.95 -3.21
CA ILE A 339 -36.76 6.78 -3.27
C ILE A 339 -37.68 6.31 -4.39
N ARG A 340 -37.12 6.06 -5.57
CA ARG A 340 -37.88 5.65 -6.75
C ARG A 340 -38.55 4.30 -6.55
N ASP A 341 -37.94 3.41 -5.77
CA ASP A 341 -38.49 2.10 -5.41
C ASP A 341 -39.52 2.19 -4.26
N LEU A 342 -39.15 2.81 -3.14
CA LEU A 342 -40.03 2.92 -1.96
C LEU A 342 -41.36 3.64 -2.25
N PHE A 343 -41.31 4.63 -3.14
CA PHE A 343 -42.45 5.46 -3.52
C PHE A 343 -42.90 5.21 -4.95
N PHE A 344 -42.63 4.02 -5.50
CA PHE A 344 -43.10 3.65 -6.82
C PHE A 344 -44.64 3.74 -6.90
N ASP A 345 -45.15 4.43 -7.93
CA ASP A 345 -46.57 4.77 -8.14
C ASP A 345 -47.24 5.57 -7.01
N GLN A 346 -46.44 6.20 -6.14
CA GLN A 346 -46.93 7.07 -5.07
C GLN A 346 -46.53 8.52 -5.35
N GLU A 347 -47.40 9.46 -4.98
CA GLU A 347 -47.08 10.89 -5.05
C GLU A 347 -46.20 11.30 -3.85
N ILE A 348 -45.15 12.07 -4.13
CA ILE A 348 -44.25 12.68 -3.16
C ILE A 348 -44.22 14.21 -3.35
N GLN A 349 -43.77 14.93 -2.33
CA GLN A 349 -43.35 16.33 -2.45
C GLN A 349 -41.83 16.37 -2.55
N ALA A 350 -41.27 17.03 -3.56
CA ALA A 350 -39.83 17.14 -3.74
C ALA A 350 -39.49 18.30 -4.70
N TRP A 351 -38.20 18.61 -4.85
CA TRP A 351 -37.73 19.47 -5.94
C TRP A 351 -38.14 18.88 -7.29
N GLY A 352 -38.83 19.67 -8.12
CA GLY A 352 -39.43 19.24 -9.37
C GLY A 352 -38.50 19.31 -10.59
N GLY A 353 -37.21 19.54 -10.37
CA GLY A 353 -36.24 19.83 -11.42
C GLY A 353 -36.00 21.33 -11.64
N PRO A 354 -35.11 21.69 -12.57
CA PRO A 354 -34.67 23.05 -12.78
C PRO A 354 -35.81 24.06 -12.91
N ASN A 355 -35.77 25.12 -12.09
CA ASN A 355 -36.72 26.23 -12.10
C ASN A 355 -38.18 25.84 -11.78
N GLN A 356 -38.43 24.63 -11.27
CA GLN A 356 -39.77 24.18 -10.90
C GLN A 356 -40.10 24.39 -9.42
N GLY A 357 -39.08 24.55 -8.56
CA GLY A 357 -39.25 24.53 -7.10
C GLY A 357 -39.90 23.23 -6.62
N THR A 358 -40.57 23.26 -5.49
CA THR A 358 -41.25 22.08 -4.93
C THR A 358 -42.49 21.71 -5.74
N GLN A 359 -42.60 20.43 -6.14
CA GLN A 359 -43.71 19.88 -6.92
C GLN A 359 -44.27 18.61 -6.29
N THR A 360 -45.54 18.31 -6.62
CA THR A 360 -46.11 16.97 -6.45
C THR A 360 -45.73 16.12 -7.66
N ILE A 361 -44.89 15.11 -7.48
CA ILE A 361 -44.46 14.19 -8.54
C ILE A 361 -44.62 12.73 -8.10
N LEU A 362 -44.65 11.81 -9.06
CA LEU A 362 -44.57 10.38 -8.76
C LEU A 362 -43.15 10.06 -8.26
N GLY A 363 -43.02 9.16 -7.28
CA GLY A 363 -41.73 8.80 -6.68
C GLY A 363 -40.72 8.29 -7.70
N GLN A 364 -41.19 7.48 -8.67
CA GLN A 364 -40.36 7.02 -9.78
C GLN A 364 -39.92 8.12 -10.77
N ASN A 365 -40.34 9.37 -10.58
CA ASN A 365 -39.90 10.51 -11.38
C ASN A 365 -38.98 11.45 -10.59
N TRP A 366 -38.68 11.15 -9.32
CA TRP A 366 -37.81 11.97 -8.50
C TRP A 366 -36.40 12.08 -9.08
N LEU A 367 -35.83 13.29 -9.00
CA LEU A 367 -34.44 13.58 -9.31
C LEU A 367 -33.79 14.31 -8.11
N PRO A 368 -32.55 13.95 -7.75
CA PRO A 368 -31.74 14.70 -6.80
C PRO A 368 -31.35 16.07 -7.37
N TYR A 369 -30.97 17.01 -6.52
CA TYR A 369 -30.46 18.32 -6.94
C TYR A 369 -29.03 18.16 -7.47
N GLN A 370 -28.93 17.74 -8.73
CA GLN A 370 -27.72 17.44 -9.47
C GLN A 370 -27.91 17.81 -10.94
N ASN A 371 -26.85 17.68 -11.74
CA ASN A 371 -26.99 17.69 -13.19
C ASN A 371 -27.95 16.58 -13.62
N VAL A 372 -29.05 16.96 -14.29
CA VAL A 372 -30.13 16.06 -14.69
C VAL A 372 -29.68 14.92 -15.61
N THR A 373 -28.51 15.04 -16.25
CA THR A 373 -27.95 14.00 -17.13
C THR A 373 -27.04 13.00 -16.42
N ALA A 374 -26.63 13.31 -15.19
CA ALA A 374 -25.77 12.50 -14.34
C ALA A 374 -26.22 12.63 -12.87
N PRO A 375 -27.38 12.05 -12.51
CA PRO A 375 -28.07 12.38 -11.26
C PRO A 375 -27.41 11.79 -10.01
N THR A 376 -26.56 10.77 -10.13
CA THR A 376 -25.78 10.24 -9.01
C THR A 376 -24.46 9.65 -9.52
N PRO A 377 -23.36 9.69 -8.74
CA PRO A 377 -22.08 9.14 -9.18
C PRO A 377 -22.10 7.61 -9.36
N PRO A 378 -21.19 7.06 -10.19
CA PRO A 378 -21.18 5.65 -10.62
C PRO A 378 -20.48 4.72 -9.59
N PHE A 379 -20.88 4.81 -8.33
CA PHE A 379 -20.37 3.97 -7.25
C PHE A 379 -21.38 3.88 -6.09
N PRO A 380 -21.26 2.89 -5.18
CA PRO A 380 -22.14 2.73 -4.03
C PRO A 380 -22.19 3.92 -3.08
N GLU A 381 -23.23 3.97 -2.25
CA GLU A 381 -23.50 5.11 -1.35
C GLU A 381 -22.57 5.16 -0.15
N PHE A 382 -22.43 4.06 0.60
CA PHE A 382 -21.93 4.09 1.97
C PHE A 382 -20.46 3.67 2.08
N VAL A 383 -19.56 4.45 2.68
CA VAL A 383 -19.75 5.81 3.24
C VAL A 383 -19.54 6.91 2.20
N SER A 384 -19.85 8.17 2.56
CA SER A 384 -19.66 9.32 1.67
C SER A 384 -18.18 9.70 1.53
N GLY A 385 -17.63 9.50 0.32
CA GLY A 385 -16.24 9.91 0.03
C GLY A 385 -16.00 11.40 0.19
N HIS A 386 -16.94 12.27 -0.23
CA HIS A 386 -16.84 13.72 0.03
C HIS A 386 -16.65 14.04 1.51
N SER A 387 -17.36 13.32 2.39
CA SER A 387 -17.26 13.54 3.84
C SER A 387 -15.91 13.05 4.36
N THR A 388 -15.47 11.86 3.94
CA THR A 388 -14.17 11.30 4.30
C THR A 388 -13.01 12.19 3.85
N PHE A 389 -12.95 12.55 2.56
CA PHE A 389 -11.90 13.41 2.01
C PHE A 389 -11.84 14.75 2.71
N SER A 390 -13.01 15.35 2.96
CA SER A 390 -13.06 16.70 3.54
C SER A 390 -12.62 16.71 5.00
N MET A 391 -13.06 15.73 5.80
CA MET A 391 -12.61 15.63 7.18
C MET A 391 -11.13 15.29 7.26
N ALA A 392 -10.65 14.35 6.45
CA ALA A 392 -9.23 14.00 6.41
C ALA A 392 -8.37 15.23 6.04
N ALA A 393 -8.73 15.95 4.99
CA ALA A 393 -8.02 17.16 4.57
C ALA A 393 -8.04 18.26 5.64
N ALA A 394 -9.20 18.57 6.22
CA ALA A 394 -9.31 19.56 7.27
C ALA A 394 -8.47 19.19 8.50
N ARG A 395 -8.55 17.94 8.96
CA ARG A 395 -7.82 17.45 10.14
C ARG A 395 -6.31 17.49 9.93
N THR A 396 -5.83 17.12 8.74
CA THR A 396 -4.41 17.18 8.37
C THR A 396 -3.91 18.62 8.27
N LEU A 397 -4.63 19.50 7.58
CA LEU A 397 -4.24 20.91 7.46
C LEU A 397 -4.23 21.60 8.83
N SER A 398 -5.24 21.35 9.66
CA SER A 398 -5.30 21.90 11.02
C SER A 398 -4.15 21.42 11.91
N ALA A 399 -3.74 20.15 11.78
CA ALA A 399 -2.56 19.62 12.48
C ALA A 399 -1.27 20.29 12.01
N TYR A 400 -1.00 20.28 10.71
CA TYR A 400 0.22 20.83 10.13
C TYR A 400 0.38 22.32 10.46
N LEU A 401 -0.69 23.10 10.28
CA LEU A 401 -0.68 24.55 10.55
C LEU A 401 -0.73 24.88 12.06
N GLY A 402 -1.00 23.89 12.92
CA GLY A 402 -1.26 24.11 14.35
C GLY A 402 -2.47 25.01 14.62
N SER A 403 -3.40 25.11 13.66
CA SER A 403 -4.54 26.05 13.68
C SER A 403 -5.69 25.53 12.83
N ASP A 404 -6.89 25.44 13.41
CA ASP A 404 -8.12 25.11 12.68
C ASP A 404 -8.74 26.31 11.95
N THR A 405 -8.04 27.45 11.90
CA THR A 405 -8.60 28.71 11.35
C THR A 405 -8.73 28.62 9.83
N TYR A 406 -9.96 28.73 9.33
CA TYR A 406 -10.23 28.91 7.89
C TYR A 406 -10.24 30.40 7.57
N TYR A 407 -11.17 31.16 8.14
CA TYR A 407 -11.27 32.60 7.94
C TYR A 407 -10.75 33.39 9.15
N ASP A 408 -9.78 34.27 8.94
CA ASP A 408 -9.18 35.12 10.00
C ASP A 408 -9.80 36.54 10.08
N GLY A 409 -10.77 36.85 9.22
CA GLY A 409 -11.41 38.16 9.15
C GLY A 409 -10.65 39.23 8.35
N THR A 410 -9.46 38.92 7.81
CA THR A 410 -8.58 39.89 7.16
C THR A 410 -7.95 39.42 5.85
N SER A 411 -7.74 38.11 5.72
CA SER A 411 -7.21 37.48 4.54
C SER A 411 -8.28 37.48 3.45
N LEU A 412 -7.95 38.12 2.35
CA LEU A 412 -8.70 38.13 1.12
C LEU A 412 -7.70 37.65 0.09
N SER A 413 -7.76 36.39 -0.33
CA SER A 413 -6.87 35.92 -1.38
C SER A 413 -7.19 36.70 -2.68
N ASN A 414 -6.13 37.10 -3.37
CA ASN A 414 -6.16 37.93 -4.57
C ASN A 414 -5.00 37.50 -5.49
N TYR A 415 -4.72 36.21 -5.55
CA TYR A 415 -3.73 35.63 -6.46
C TYR A 415 -4.48 34.74 -7.45
N ASP A 416 -5.13 35.45 -8.38
CA ASP A 416 -5.68 34.96 -9.64
C ASP A 416 -4.57 34.27 -10.45
N LEU A 417 -4.43 32.96 -10.24
CA LEU A 417 -3.54 32.07 -10.98
C LEU A 417 -4.17 31.54 -12.28
N ASP A 418 -5.46 31.77 -12.54
CA ASP A 418 -6.12 31.39 -13.79
C ASP A 418 -6.32 32.52 -14.80
N GLY A 419 -5.93 33.75 -14.45
CA GLY A 419 -6.09 34.93 -15.28
C GLY A 419 -7.56 35.36 -15.46
N VAL A 420 -8.45 35.03 -14.52
CA VAL A 420 -9.86 35.40 -14.51
C VAL A 420 -10.17 36.33 -13.33
N GLU A 421 -10.81 37.49 -13.58
CA GLU A 421 -11.28 38.38 -12.50
C GLU A 421 -12.27 37.65 -11.58
N GLY A 422 -11.87 37.38 -10.32
CA GLY A 422 -12.67 36.69 -9.29
C GLY A 422 -12.06 36.79 -7.87
N VAL A 423 -12.81 36.40 -6.84
CA VAL A 423 -12.39 36.40 -5.42
C VAL A 423 -11.93 34.99 -5.05
N ASP A 424 -10.68 34.84 -4.62
CA ASP A 424 -10.12 33.55 -4.17
C ASP A 424 -10.68 33.11 -2.81
N VAL A 425 -10.45 31.85 -2.48
CA VAL A 425 -11.40 30.98 -1.77
C VAL A 425 -10.99 30.68 -0.34
N ILE A 426 -10.51 31.67 0.40
CA ILE A 426 -10.51 31.61 1.86
C ILE A 426 -11.17 32.87 2.42
N GLY A 427 -12.41 32.70 2.89
CA GLY A 427 -13.06 33.63 3.80
C GLY A 427 -14.51 33.97 3.54
N GLU A 428 -14.88 34.26 2.29
CA GLU A 428 -16.26 34.56 1.93
C GLU A 428 -16.51 34.24 0.45
N PHE A 429 -17.36 33.26 0.15
CA PHE A 429 -17.84 32.98 -1.19
C PHE A 429 -19.19 33.64 -1.39
N VAL A 430 -19.27 34.60 -2.32
CA VAL A 430 -20.49 35.36 -2.61
C VAL A 430 -20.95 35.06 -4.02
N THR A 431 -22.18 34.55 -4.16
CA THR A 431 -22.76 34.25 -5.48
C THR A 431 -24.23 34.65 -5.58
N SER A 432 -24.67 34.92 -6.80
CA SER A 432 -26.08 35.03 -7.19
C SER A 432 -26.39 34.13 -8.38
N ASP A 433 -25.56 33.11 -8.58
CA ASP A 433 -25.63 32.17 -9.70
C ASP A 433 -25.74 30.75 -9.15
N LEU A 434 -26.48 29.91 -9.87
CA LEU A 434 -26.59 28.46 -9.67
C LEU A 434 -26.35 27.78 -11.01
N ALA A 435 -25.68 26.63 -10.99
CA ALA A 435 -25.32 25.86 -12.16
C ALA A 435 -26.49 25.02 -12.70
N PHE A 436 -27.40 24.58 -11.83
CA PHE A 436 -28.50 23.68 -12.22
C PHE A 436 -29.83 24.39 -12.48
N GLU A 437 -30.02 25.61 -11.97
CA GLU A 437 -31.22 26.41 -12.20
C GLU A 437 -30.96 27.92 -12.09
N ASP A 438 -31.95 28.74 -12.41
CA ASP A 438 -31.82 30.20 -12.32
C ASP A 438 -31.94 30.64 -10.86
N PHE A 439 -31.05 31.55 -10.44
CA PHE A 439 -31.20 32.23 -9.15
C PHE A 439 -32.47 33.10 -9.14
N VAL A 440 -33.10 33.24 -7.96
CA VAL A 440 -34.33 34.02 -7.84
C VAL A 440 -34.09 35.47 -8.25
N ALA A 441 -34.82 35.93 -9.27
CA ALA A 441 -34.66 37.28 -9.81
C ALA A 441 -34.87 38.37 -8.74
N GLY A 442 -33.80 39.09 -8.40
CA GLY A 442 -33.79 40.14 -7.39
C GLY A 442 -33.64 39.66 -5.94
N GLY A 443 -33.21 38.40 -5.74
CA GLY A 443 -32.79 37.89 -4.43
C GLY A 443 -31.48 38.52 -3.94
N ASP A 444 -31.25 38.47 -2.63
CA ASP A 444 -29.96 38.83 -2.04
C ASP A 444 -28.93 37.74 -2.40
N PRO A 445 -27.66 38.11 -2.63
CA PRO A 445 -26.60 37.11 -2.88
C PRO A 445 -26.45 36.17 -1.68
N VAL A 446 -26.16 34.90 -1.97
CA VAL A 446 -25.76 33.93 -0.94
C VAL A 446 -24.32 34.20 -0.57
N VAL A 447 -24.03 34.13 0.72
CA VAL A 447 -22.70 34.34 1.29
C VAL A 447 -22.36 33.10 2.11
N LEU A 448 -21.40 32.30 1.62
CA LEU A 448 -20.85 31.19 2.38
C LEU A 448 -19.57 31.63 3.08
N ARG A 449 -19.43 31.26 4.36
CA ARG A 449 -18.25 31.53 5.17
C ARG A 449 -18.16 30.49 6.27
N TRP A 450 -16.95 29.98 6.46
CA TRP A 450 -16.59 29.09 7.57
C TRP A 450 -15.51 29.75 8.40
N GLU A 451 -15.65 29.68 9.73
CA GLU A 451 -14.62 30.18 10.63
C GLU A 451 -13.49 29.16 10.77
N THR A 452 -13.81 27.86 10.67
CA THR A 452 -12.83 26.78 10.84
C THR A 452 -12.82 25.75 9.70
N LEU A 453 -11.67 25.08 9.52
CA LEU A 453 -11.50 23.99 8.54
C LEU A 453 -12.46 22.83 8.85
N THR A 454 -12.60 22.51 10.14
CA THR A 454 -13.56 21.51 10.61
C THR A 454 -15.01 21.85 10.24
N GLU A 455 -15.43 23.12 10.39
CA GLU A 455 -16.77 23.57 10.01
C GLU A 455 -17.00 23.41 8.49
N ALA A 456 -16.02 23.82 7.69
CA ALA A 456 -16.04 23.67 6.24
C ALA A 456 -16.17 22.20 5.82
N ALA A 457 -15.41 21.29 6.45
CA ALA A 457 -15.49 19.85 6.19
C ALA A 457 -16.83 19.23 6.56
N GLN A 458 -17.42 19.62 7.69
CA GLN A 458 -18.75 19.17 8.10
C GLN A 458 -19.82 19.63 7.10
N GLU A 459 -19.72 20.87 6.61
CA GLU A 459 -20.65 21.39 5.62
C GLU A 459 -20.44 20.75 4.24
N ALA A 460 -19.20 20.43 3.88
CA ALA A 460 -18.88 19.66 2.68
C ALA A 460 -19.56 18.28 2.69
N GLY A 461 -19.61 17.60 3.84
CA GLY A 461 -20.38 16.36 4.00
C GLY A 461 -21.90 16.58 3.88
N MET A 462 -22.44 17.59 4.57
CA MET A 462 -23.86 17.96 4.51
C MET A 462 -24.33 18.36 3.11
N SER A 463 -23.46 18.96 2.31
CA SER A 463 -23.74 19.37 0.93
C SER A 463 -24.24 18.21 0.06
N ARG A 464 -23.82 16.97 0.37
CA ARG A 464 -24.23 15.77 -0.35
C ARG A 464 -25.67 15.34 -0.05
N ILE A 465 -26.15 15.66 1.15
CA ILE A 465 -27.54 15.44 1.55
C ILE A 465 -28.42 16.51 0.89
N PHE A 466 -27.99 17.78 0.85
CA PHE A 466 -28.67 18.83 0.09
C PHE A 466 -28.74 18.49 -1.41
N GLY A 467 -27.65 17.94 -1.96
CA GLY A 467 -27.62 17.41 -3.32
C GLY A 467 -28.49 16.17 -3.54
N GLY A 468 -28.98 15.51 -2.48
CA GLY A 468 -29.85 14.34 -2.55
C GLY A 468 -29.16 13.02 -2.93
N ILE A 469 -27.84 12.93 -2.78
CA ILE A 469 -27.05 11.78 -3.28
C ILE A 469 -26.40 10.92 -2.17
N HIS A 470 -26.56 11.33 -0.91
CA HIS A 470 -26.10 10.62 0.28
C HIS A 470 -27.13 10.69 1.43
N ILE A 471 -27.08 9.72 2.34
CA ILE A 471 -27.87 9.70 3.58
C ILE A 471 -27.08 10.26 4.77
N GLN A 472 -27.77 10.52 5.88
CA GLN A 472 -27.14 11.06 7.10
C GLN A 472 -26.03 10.16 7.64
N ASP A 473 -26.24 8.85 7.68
CA ASP A 473 -25.21 7.91 8.16
C ASP A 473 -24.03 7.86 7.21
N GLY A 474 -24.26 7.89 5.90
CA GLY A 474 -23.20 7.98 4.90
C GLY A 474 -22.30 9.20 5.10
N ASN A 475 -22.89 10.34 5.48
CA ASN A 475 -22.15 11.54 5.87
C ASN A 475 -21.38 11.33 7.18
N LEU A 476 -22.08 11.06 8.29
CA LEU A 476 -21.47 11.02 9.63
C LEU A 476 -20.39 9.94 9.75
N ARG A 477 -20.61 8.76 9.16
CA ARG A 477 -19.62 7.69 9.13
C ARG A 477 -18.45 8.01 8.21
N GLY A 478 -18.68 8.74 7.11
CA GLY A 478 -17.59 9.27 6.29
C GLY A 478 -16.71 10.26 7.05
N LEU A 479 -17.30 11.18 7.82
CA LEU A 479 -16.55 12.10 8.69
C LEU A 479 -15.72 11.34 9.74
N GLU A 480 -16.30 10.31 10.37
CA GLU A 480 -15.60 9.43 11.33
C GLU A 480 -14.40 8.73 10.69
N VAL A 481 -14.56 8.15 9.50
CA VAL A 481 -13.45 7.52 8.77
C VAL A 481 -12.37 8.55 8.43
N GLY A 482 -12.74 9.74 7.96
CA GLY A 482 -11.78 10.78 7.58
C GLY A 482 -10.94 11.27 8.75
N GLU A 483 -11.56 11.44 9.93
CA GLU A 483 -10.84 11.80 11.16
C GLU A 483 -9.83 10.73 11.56
N ASN A 484 -10.23 9.45 11.56
CA ASN A 484 -9.35 8.34 11.94
C ASN A 484 -8.19 8.18 10.96
N VAL A 485 -8.46 8.29 9.65
CA VAL A 485 -7.43 8.26 8.60
C VAL A 485 -6.41 9.39 8.80
N ALA A 486 -6.86 10.62 8.99
CA ALA A 486 -5.95 11.74 9.15
C ALA A 486 -5.14 11.66 10.44
N ALA A 487 -5.74 11.20 11.55
CA ALA A 487 -5.02 10.97 12.80
C ALA A 487 -3.94 9.89 12.65
N ASN A 488 -4.22 8.83 11.90
CA ASN A 488 -3.27 7.76 11.61
C ASN A 488 -2.14 8.23 10.69
N ALA A 489 -2.47 8.99 9.64
CA ALA A 489 -1.47 9.58 8.74
C ALA A 489 -0.58 10.61 9.45
N GLU A 490 -1.12 11.39 10.39
CA GLU A 490 -0.38 12.37 11.20
C GLU A 490 0.82 11.77 11.94
N VAL A 491 0.66 10.58 12.51
CA VAL A 491 1.76 9.89 13.19
C VAL A 491 2.93 9.67 12.21
N ARG A 492 2.64 9.16 11.00
CA ARG A 492 3.68 8.83 10.02
C ARG A 492 4.34 10.05 9.39
N TRP A 493 3.57 11.01 8.87
CA TRP A 493 4.20 12.17 8.22
C TRP A 493 4.91 13.08 9.22
N SER A 494 4.46 13.14 10.48
CA SER A 494 5.14 13.97 11.49
C SER A 494 6.52 13.44 11.82
N ALA A 495 6.70 12.11 11.90
CA ALA A 495 8.00 11.46 12.07
C ALA A 495 8.95 11.80 10.91
N LEU A 496 8.47 11.68 9.66
CA LEU A 496 9.26 12.02 8.48
C LEU A 496 9.72 13.49 8.47
N PHE A 497 8.94 14.42 9.04
CA PHE A 497 9.28 15.85 9.07
C PHE A 497 10.21 16.24 10.23
N SER A 498 10.33 15.39 11.25
CA SER A 498 11.08 15.69 12.47
C SER A 498 12.39 14.92 12.64
N ASN A 499 12.56 13.77 11.97
CA ASN A 499 13.56 12.78 12.36
C ASN A 499 14.69 12.58 11.33
N GLY A 500 15.37 13.65 10.95
CA GLY A 500 16.66 13.52 10.26
C GLY A 500 17.85 13.18 11.18
N GLY A 501 17.64 12.64 12.39
CA GLY A 501 18.75 12.27 13.28
C GLY A 501 18.39 11.33 14.43
N SER A 502 19.43 10.67 14.98
CA SER A 502 19.35 9.65 16.04
C SER A 502 18.45 9.95 17.23
N ASP A 503 17.42 9.14 17.39
CA ASP A 503 16.38 9.23 18.41
C ASP A 503 16.37 8.04 19.39
N PHE A 504 15.57 8.17 20.46
CA PHE A 504 15.34 7.11 21.43
C PHE A 504 13.87 7.10 21.82
N THR A 505 13.17 6.03 21.41
CA THR A 505 11.74 5.86 21.60
C THR A 505 11.45 4.65 22.49
N THR A 506 10.43 4.79 23.34
CA THR A 506 9.92 3.70 24.17
C THR A 506 8.41 3.65 24.01
N LEU A 507 7.91 2.55 23.48
CA LEU A 507 6.50 2.29 23.28
C LEU A 507 5.80 1.91 24.59
N SER A 508 4.49 2.08 24.63
CA SER A 508 3.66 1.70 25.78
C SER A 508 3.17 0.26 25.66
N ASP A 509 2.88 -0.39 26.80
CA ASP A 509 2.45 -1.80 26.89
C ASP A 509 1.19 -2.20 26.07
N ASP A 510 0.45 -1.28 25.44
CA ASP A 510 -0.86 -1.54 24.80
C ASP A 510 -0.77 -1.81 23.27
N GLY A 511 0.43 -2.07 22.72
CA GLY A 511 0.69 -2.18 21.28
C GLY A 511 0.75 -0.80 20.63
N ALA A 512 1.84 -0.49 19.92
CA ALA A 512 2.09 0.84 19.38
C ALA A 512 2.95 0.83 18.11
N LEU A 513 2.87 1.94 17.37
CA LEU A 513 3.63 2.19 16.15
C LEU A 513 4.80 3.15 16.46
N ALA A 514 6.03 2.73 16.21
CA ALA A 514 7.22 3.59 16.16
C ALA A 514 7.69 3.72 14.70
N LEU A 515 7.95 4.96 14.25
CA LEU A 515 8.67 5.25 13.01
C LEU A 515 9.78 6.24 13.35
N GLU A 516 11.03 5.81 13.30
CA GLU A 516 12.14 6.64 13.75
C GLU A 516 12.78 7.46 12.62
N GLY A 517 12.61 7.08 11.35
CA GLY A 517 12.98 7.97 10.23
C GLY A 517 14.44 7.80 9.82
N ALA A 518 15.27 8.83 9.90
CA ALA A 518 16.70 8.71 9.57
C ALA A 518 17.59 9.03 10.78
N GLY A 519 18.77 8.42 10.83
CA GLY A 519 19.69 8.46 11.95
C GLY A 519 19.80 7.11 12.63
N ASN A 520 20.79 6.96 13.51
CA ASN A 520 20.93 5.74 14.30
C ASN A 520 19.98 5.79 15.49
N ASP A 521 18.84 5.15 15.36
CA ASP A 521 17.72 5.24 16.27
C ASP A 521 17.71 4.08 17.27
N SER A 522 16.93 4.22 18.33
CA SER A 522 16.79 3.17 19.33
C SER A 522 15.37 3.08 19.85
N VAL A 523 14.69 2.01 19.46
CA VAL A 523 13.30 1.73 19.83
C VAL A 523 13.25 0.58 20.81
N VAL A 524 12.45 0.75 21.87
CA VAL A 524 12.05 -0.34 22.75
C VAL A 524 10.53 -0.44 22.76
N GLY A 525 10.01 -1.56 22.26
CA GLY A 525 8.61 -1.97 22.28
C GLY A 525 8.06 -2.22 23.68
N GLY A 526 6.75 -2.40 23.72
CA GLY A 526 5.93 -2.66 24.90
C GLY A 526 5.72 -4.15 25.15
N ALA A 527 4.52 -4.51 25.59
CA ALA A 527 4.15 -5.90 25.91
C ALA A 527 2.95 -6.39 25.08
N GLY A 528 2.59 -5.64 24.04
CA GLY A 528 1.54 -5.98 23.10
C GLY A 528 2.06 -5.77 21.69
N ASP A 529 1.32 -6.33 20.73
CA ASP A 529 1.68 -6.34 19.30
C ASP A 529 2.06 -4.94 18.79
N ASP A 530 3.35 -4.72 18.58
CA ASP A 530 3.95 -3.46 18.16
C ASP A 530 4.28 -3.49 16.66
N THR A 531 4.35 -2.30 16.07
CA THR A 531 4.90 -2.09 14.73
C THR A 531 6.05 -1.10 14.82
N ILE A 532 7.26 -1.52 14.46
CA ILE A 532 8.47 -0.71 14.60
C ILE A 532 9.12 -0.57 13.22
N GLU A 533 9.41 0.66 12.82
CA GLU A 533 10.15 0.98 11.60
C GLU A 533 11.35 1.85 11.98
N GLY A 534 12.56 1.31 11.82
CA GLY A 534 13.81 2.02 12.08
C GLY A 534 14.04 3.13 11.06
N GLY A 535 14.00 2.76 9.79
CA GLY A 535 14.21 3.66 8.67
C GLY A 535 15.69 3.67 8.28
N ALA A 536 16.29 4.84 8.06
CA ALA A 536 17.65 4.93 7.55
C ALA A 536 18.69 5.23 8.64
N GLY A 537 19.54 4.29 9.01
CA GLY A 537 20.67 4.46 9.92
C GLY A 537 21.07 3.13 10.52
N ASP A 538 22.09 3.11 11.41
CA ASP A 538 22.35 1.86 12.15
C ASP A 538 21.51 1.85 13.45
N ASP A 539 20.37 1.19 13.41
CA ASP A 539 19.34 1.24 14.44
C ASP A 539 19.46 0.13 15.49
N VAL A 540 18.79 0.34 16.62
CA VAL A 540 18.66 -0.66 17.69
C VAL A 540 17.18 -0.81 18.05
N LEU A 541 16.55 -1.83 17.49
CA LEU A 541 15.12 -2.10 17.59
C LEU A 541 14.89 -3.32 18.50
N ALA A 542 14.07 -3.18 19.54
CA ALA A 542 13.72 -4.28 20.44
C ALA A 542 12.21 -4.32 20.69
N ALA A 543 11.48 -5.24 20.05
CA ALA A 543 10.02 -5.27 20.06
C ALA A 543 9.41 -5.79 21.38
N SER A 544 10.13 -6.67 22.09
CA SER A 544 9.84 -7.12 23.45
C SER A 544 8.79 -8.22 23.57
N ASP A 545 7.60 -8.00 24.16
CA ASP A 545 6.58 -9.05 24.21
C ASP A 545 5.43 -8.64 23.27
N GLY A 546 4.89 -9.55 22.48
CA GLY A 546 3.87 -9.24 21.48
C GLY A 546 4.07 -10.10 20.24
N ASN A 547 3.09 -10.15 19.34
CA ASN A 547 3.36 -10.59 17.98
C ASN A 547 3.71 -9.34 17.17
N ASP A 548 4.99 -9.04 17.06
CA ASP A 548 5.46 -7.75 16.60
C ASP A 548 5.80 -7.75 15.11
N SER A 549 5.74 -6.58 14.48
CA SER A 549 6.21 -6.35 13.12
C SER A 549 7.33 -5.33 13.14
N VAL A 550 8.52 -5.72 12.70
CA VAL A 550 9.72 -4.87 12.74
C VAL A 550 10.34 -4.77 11.36
N LEU A 551 10.58 -3.55 10.90
CA LEU A 551 11.35 -3.22 9.71
C LEU A 551 12.59 -2.42 10.15
N GLY A 552 13.78 -2.94 9.85
CA GLY A 552 15.06 -2.25 10.08
C GLY A 552 15.15 -1.03 9.17
N GLY A 553 15.28 -1.27 7.87
CA GLY A 553 15.32 -0.24 6.83
C GLY A 553 16.68 -0.18 6.17
N ASP A 554 17.26 1.02 6.01
CA ASP A 554 18.59 1.18 5.41
C ASP A 554 19.66 1.36 6.49
N GLY A 555 20.66 0.49 6.59
CA GLY A 555 21.80 0.62 7.50
C GLY A 555 22.11 -0.68 8.23
N ASN A 556 23.03 -0.67 9.20
CA ASN A 556 23.44 -1.90 9.89
C ASN A 556 22.70 -2.05 11.23
N ASP A 557 21.53 -2.66 11.19
CA ASP A 557 20.58 -2.68 12.28
C ASP A 557 20.83 -3.79 13.29
N ARG A 558 20.30 -3.58 14.49
CA ARG A 558 20.23 -4.59 15.55
C ARG A 558 18.80 -4.76 15.97
N ILE A 559 18.21 -5.88 15.57
CA ILE A 559 16.79 -6.14 15.74
C ILE A 559 16.59 -7.32 16.68
N GLY A 560 15.72 -7.14 17.68
CA GLY A 560 15.24 -8.21 18.54
C GLY A 560 13.71 -8.26 18.56
N GLY A 561 13.12 -9.39 18.16
CA GLY A 561 11.67 -9.61 18.24
C GLY A 561 11.25 -9.76 19.70
N GLY A 562 11.57 -10.89 20.32
CA GLY A 562 11.45 -11.09 21.76
C GLY A 562 10.56 -12.26 22.13
N LEU A 563 9.35 -12.03 22.65
CA LEU A 563 8.37 -13.06 22.97
C LEU A 563 7.12 -12.89 22.12
N GLY A 564 6.71 -13.96 21.43
CA GLY A 564 5.54 -13.97 20.56
C GLY A 564 5.98 -14.30 19.14
N ASN A 565 5.03 -14.41 18.23
CA ASN A 565 5.32 -14.77 16.85
C ASN A 565 5.57 -13.48 16.06
N ASP A 566 6.83 -13.18 15.84
CA ASP A 566 7.28 -11.91 15.27
C ASP A 566 7.48 -12.00 13.75
N THR A 567 7.35 -10.86 13.07
CA THR A 567 7.71 -10.70 11.66
C THR A 567 8.75 -9.60 11.53
N ILE A 568 9.95 -9.96 11.08
CA ILE A 568 11.12 -9.08 11.05
C ILE A 568 11.72 -9.04 9.65
N ASP A 569 12.03 -7.84 9.17
CA ASP A 569 12.76 -7.59 7.93
C ASP A 569 13.91 -6.62 8.24
N GLY A 570 15.15 -7.03 7.96
CA GLY A 570 16.36 -6.21 8.19
C GLY A 570 16.42 -5.05 7.22
N GLY A 571 16.26 -5.33 5.93
CA GLY A 571 16.24 -4.31 4.87
C GLY A 571 17.55 -4.30 4.10
N THR A 572 18.28 -3.18 4.09
CA THR A 572 19.57 -3.06 3.41
C THR A 572 20.68 -2.75 4.41
N GLY A 573 21.86 -3.35 4.26
CA GLY A 573 23.00 -3.19 5.17
C GLY A 573 23.35 -4.50 5.87
N ASP A 574 24.44 -4.53 6.65
CA ASP A 574 24.87 -5.74 7.37
C ASP A 574 24.13 -5.82 8.73
N ASP A 575 23.01 -6.54 8.79
CA ASP A 575 22.09 -6.57 9.91
C ASP A 575 22.37 -7.67 10.94
N VAL A 576 21.89 -7.47 12.16
CA VAL A 576 21.91 -8.48 13.23
C VAL A 576 20.52 -8.67 13.81
N ILE A 577 19.89 -9.79 13.47
CA ILE A 577 18.51 -10.13 13.80
C ILE A 577 18.47 -11.31 14.78
N GLY A 578 17.73 -11.15 15.87
CA GLY A 578 17.32 -12.24 16.75
C GLY A 578 15.82 -12.25 16.94
N ALA A 579 15.11 -13.20 16.32
CA ALA A 579 13.66 -13.22 16.33
C ALA A 579 13.10 -13.52 17.72
N GLY A 580 13.60 -14.55 18.41
CA GLY A 580 13.42 -14.71 19.85
C GLY A 580 12.70 -15.99 20.23
N GLN A 581 11.51 -15.87 20.83
CA GLN A 581 10.68 -16.99 21.25
C GLN A 581 9.31 -16.88 20.60
N GLY A 582 8.95 -17.85 19.79
CA GLY A 582 7.72 -17.84 19.00
C GLY A 582 7.95 -18.64 17.73
N ASP A 583 6.89 -18.83 16.96
CA ASP A 583 7.07 -19.27 15.58
C ASP A 583 7.24 -18.00 14.73
N ASP A 584 8.49 -17.62 14.44
CA ASP A 584 8.85 -16.32 13.89
C ASP A 584 9.08 -16.35 12.37
N ILE A 585 9.02 -15.18 11.73
CA ILE A 585 9.43 -14.95 10.36
C ILE A 585 10.51 -13.85 10.37
N ALA A 586 11.71 -14.14 9.88
CA ALA A 586 12.80 -13.17 9.83
C ALA A 586 13.56 -13.24 8.50
N ALA A 587 13.81 -12.09 7.88
CA ALA A 587 14.66 -11.95 6.69
C ALA A 587 15.78 -10.94 6.95
N GLY A 588 17.01 -11.25 6.53
CA GLY A 588 18.16 -10.33 6.54
C GLY A 588 17.96 -9.20 5.52
N GLY A 589 17.96 -9.55 4.24
CA GLY A 589 17.74 -8.62 3.14
C GLY A 589 18.97 -8.47 2.26
N ASP A 590 19.35 -7.23 1.92
CA ASP A 590 20.56 -6.95 1.14
C ASP A 590 21.74 -6.68 2.09
N GLY A 591 22.75 -7.56 2.18
CA GLY A 591 23.93 -7.33 3.02
C GLY A 591 24.53 -8.60 3.57
N ASN A 592 25.57 -8.52 4.41
CA ASN A 592 26.10 -9.70 5.08
C ASN A 592 25.50 -9.82 6.47
N ASP A 593 24.39 -10.53 6.57
CA ASP A 593 23.51 -10.51 7.72
C ASP A 593 23.80 -11.63 8.73
N VAL A 594 23.35 -11.41 9.96
CA VAL A 594 23.35 -12.41 11.03
C VAL A 594 21.94 -12.61 11.53
N VAL A 595 21.32 -13.74 11.17
CA VAL A 595 19.92 -14.05 11.49
C VAL A 595 19.83 -15.23 12.45
N SER A 596 19.09 -15.08 13.55
CA SER A 596 18.81 -16.16 14.50
C SER A 596 17.31 -16.26 14.77
N GLY A 597 16.72 -17.43 14.53
CA GLY A 597 15.30 -17.71 14.82
C GLY A 597 15.05 -17.78 16.32
N GLY A 598 15.73 -18.71 17.00
CA GLY A 598 15.70 -18.77 18.46
C GLY A 598 14.92 -19.97 18.94
N ALA A 599 13.69 -19.79 19.43
CA ALA A 599 12.91 -20.91 19.94
C ALA A 599 11.48 -20.91 19.41
N GLY A 600 11.15 -21.96 18.67
CA GLY A 600 9.87 -22.19 18.01
C GLY A 600 10.14 -22.64 16.58
N SER A 601 9.09 -22.81 15.77
CA SER A 601 9.27 -23.21 14.38
C SER A 601 9.39 -21.98 13.50
N ASP A 602 10.61 -21.62 13.15
CA ASP A 602 10.92 -20.33 12.52
C ASP A 602 11.03 -20.45 10.99
N THR A 603 10.74 -19.35 10.29
CA THR A 603 11.01 -19.19 8.85
C THR A 603 12.05 -18.09 8.67
N LEU A 604 13.25 -18.46 8.19
CA LEU A 604 14.41 -17.58 8.13
C LEU A 604 14.91 -17.43 6.68
N GLY A 605 15.23 -16.20 6.29
CA GLY A 605 15.87 -15.85 5.01
C GLY A 605 17.16 -15.06 5.23
N GLY A 606 18.23 -15.39 4.51
CA GLY A 606 19.45 -14.57 4.43
C GLY A 606 19.21 -13.38 3.51
N GLY A 607 19.11 -13.66 2.21
CA GLY A 607 18.80 -12.66 1.20
C GLY A 607 19.89 -12.60 0.15
N ALA A 608 20.54 -11.45 0.01
CA ALA A 608 21.63 -11.25 -0.93
C ALA A 608 22.93 -10.94 -0.20
N ASP A 609 24.07 -11.38 -0.76
CA ASP A 609 25.40 -11.37 -0.15
C ASP A 609 25.57 -12.48 0.91
N ASN A 610 26.67 -12.50 1.69
CA ASN A 610 27.06 -13.70 2.44
C ASN A 610 26.56 -13.66 3.88
N ASP A 611 25.64 -14.56 4.20
CA ASP A 611 24.88 -14.51 5.45
C ASP A 611 25.33 -15.56 6.47
N SER A 612 24.98 -15.32 7.75
CA SER A 612 25.12 -16.28 8.82
C SER A 612 23.77 -16.51 9.51
N ILE A 613 23.18 -17.69 9.29
CA ILE A 613 21.83 -18.02 9.72
C ILE A 613 21.83 -19.16 10.74
N SER A 614 21.01 -19.04 11.79
CA SER A 614 20.81 -20.11 12.78
C SER A 614 19.33 -20.29 13.17
N GLY A 615 18.76 -21.47 12.88
CA GLY A 615 17.40 -21.84 13.33
C GLY A 615 17.28 -21.96 14.85
N SER A 616 18.28 -22.60 15.47
CA SER A 616 18.40 -22.83 16.91
C SER A 616 17.49 -23.95 17.46
N PHE A 617 16.27 -23.66 17.92
CA PHE A 617 15.40 -24.67 18.55
C PHE A 617 14.02 -24.71 17.91
N GLY A 618 13.69 -25.82 17.25
CA GLY A 618 12.37 -26.06 16.69
C GLY A 618 12.50 -26.65 15.31
N ASN A 619 11.38 -26.85 14.61
CA ASN A 619 11.45 -27.32 13.23
C ASN A 619 11.48 -26.08 12.34
N ASP A 620 12.65 -25.74 11.80
CA ASP A 620 12.89 -24.47 11.14
C ASP A 620 12.91 -24.62 9.62
N SER A 621 12.49 -23.57 8.91
CA SER A 621 12.59 -23.46 7.45
C SER A 621 13.58 -22.34 7.13
N ILE A 622 14.71 -22.67 6.53
CA ILE A 622 15.81 -21.74 6.29
C ILE A 622 16.13 -21.67 4.79
N ASP A 623 16.25 -20.45 4.27
CA ASP A 623 16.69 -20.15 2.90
C ASP A 623 17.88 -19.17 2.96
N GLY A 624 19.06 -19.60 2.50
CA GLY A 624 20.28 -18.75 2.51
C GLY A 624 20.15 -17.60 1.51
N GLY A 625 19.85 -17.93 0.25
CA GLY A 625 19.63 -16.93 -0.80
C GLY A 625 20.81 -16.86 -1.77
N ASP A 626 21.24 -15.65 -2.13
CA ASP A 626 22.36 -15.41 -3.03
C ASP A 626 23.63 -15.08 -2.20
N GLY A 627 24.62 -15.96 -2.09
CA GLY A 627 25.81 -15.71 -1.27
C GLY A 627 26.63 -16.96 -1.00
N ASP A 628 27.84 -16.81 -0.45
CA ASP A 628 28.54 -17.94 0.19
C ASP A 628 28.11 -18.02 1.67
N ASP A 629 27.04 -18.74 2.00
CA ASP A 629 26.36 -18.65 3.29
C ASP A 629 26.89 -19.62 4.36
N LEU A 630 26.65 -19.28 5.64
CA LEU A 630 26.89 -20.15 6.80
C LEU A 630 25.58 -20.42 7.54
N ILE A 631 25.06 -21.64 7.38
CA ILE A 631 23.73 -22.01 7.87
C ILE A 631 23.81 -23.13 8.92
N GLY A 632 23.10 -22.94 10.03
CA GLY A 632 22.91 -23.95 11.08
C GLY A 632 21.44 -24.18 11.43
N GLY A 633 20.90 -25.37 11.19
CA GLY A 633 19.51 -25.72 11.56
C GLY A 633 19.29 -25.67 13.07
N GLY A 634 20.05 -26.48 13.81
CA GLY A 634 20.03 -26.52 15.26
C GLY A 634 19.44 -27.82 15.78
N THR A 635 18.27 -27.76 16.41
CA THR A 635 17.57 -28.96 16.89
C THR A 635 16.14 -28.98 16.40
N GLY A 636 15.70 -30.05 15.74
CA GLY A 636 14.32 -30.14 15.28
C GLY A 636 14.13 -31.17 14.20
N GLN A 637 13.38 -30.81 13.17
CA GLN A 637 13.38 -31.43 11.85
C GLN A 637 13.34 -30.22 10.93
N ASP A 638 14.49 -29.87 10.40
CA ASP A 638 14.71 -28.62 9.70
C ASP A 638 14.64 -28.83 8.19
N THR A 639 14.23 -27.80 7.47
CA THR A 639 14.31 -27.75 6.01
C THR A 639 15.22 -26.60 5.64
N ILE A 640 16.34 -26.88 4.99
CA ILE A 640 17.39 -25.90 4.71
C ILE A 640 17.70 -25.88 3.22
N LEU A 641 17.63 -24.70 2.63
CA LEU A 641 18.12 -24.39 1.28
C LEU A 641 19.34 -23.47 1.41
N GLY A 642 20.50 -23.88 0.86
CA GLY A 642 21.69 -23.04 0.77
C GLY A 642 21.44 -21.88 -0.19
N GLY A 643 21.15 -22.20 -1.45
CA GLY A 643 20.79 -21.20 -2.44
C GLY A 643 21.84 -21.12 -3.54
N ALA A 644 22.35 -19.93 -3.83
CA ALA A 644 23.34 -19.71 -4.88
C ALA A 644 24.66 -19.19 -4.30
N GLY A 645 25.74 -19.94 -4.47
CA GLY A 645 27.07 -19.65 -3.94
C GLY A 645 27.61 -20.88 -3.23
N ASN A 646 28.78 -20.77 -2.60
CA ASN A 646 29.44 -21.93 -2.00
C ASN A 646 29.11 -21.97 -0.50
N ASP A 647 28.09 -22.74 -0.16
CA ASP A 647 27.47 -22.69 1.16
C ASP A 647 28.11 -23.67 2.15
N GLN A 648 28.04 -23.33 3.43
CA GLN A 648 28.37 -24.21 4.55
C GLN A 648 27.12 -24.46 5.39
N VAL A 649 26.50 -25.61 5.19
CA VAL A 649 25.25 -25.99 5.85
C VAL A 649 25.47 -27.12 6.84
N GLY A 650 24.99 -26.93 8.07
CA GLY A 650 24.89 -27.99 9.08
C GLY A 650 23.50 -28.04 9.71
N ALA A 651 22.72 -29.10 9.47
CA ALA A 651 21.34 -29.15 9.97
C ALA A 651 21.26 -29.43 11.48
N GLY A 652 22.07 -30.35 12.00
CA GLY A 652 22.26 -30.49 13.45
C GLY A 652 21.62 -31.76 14.00
N GLU A 653 20.68 -31.64 14.93
CA GLU A 653 19.96 -32.80 15.46
C GLU A 653 18.52 -32.81 14.94
N GLY A 654 18.15 -33.80 14.14
CA GLY A 654 16.82 -33.85 13.54
C GLY A 654 16.74 -34.86 12.41
N ASP A 655 15.53 -35.17 11.95
CA ASP A 655 15.40 -35.85 10.65
C ASP A 655 15.24 -34.70 9.64
N ASP A 656 16.35 -34.26 9.02
CA ASP A 656 16.44 -32.97 8.33
C ASP A 656 16.44 -33.10 6.80
N ASP A 657 15.90 -32.10 6.10
CA ASP A 657 15.92 -31.99 4.63
C ASP A 657 16.89 -30.85 4.23
N LEU A 658 18.00 -31.18 3.57
CA LEU A 658 19.04 -30.23 3.15
C LEU A 658 19.17 -30.18 1.62
N PHE A 659 19.22 -28.97 1.08
CA PHE A 659 19.45 -28.69 -0.33
C PHE A 659 20.58 -27.67 -0.46
N GLY A 660 21.69 -28.03 -1.10
CA GLY A 660 22.83 -27.13 -1.33
C GLY A 660 22.46 -26.01 -2.29
N GLY A 661 22.24 -26.36 -3.56
CA GLY A 661 21.76 -25.42 -4.56
C GLY A 661 22.78 -25.25 -5.67
N ASP A 662 23.09 -24.01 -6.07
CA ASP A 662 24.08 -23.71 -7.10
C ASP A 662 25.43 -23.34 -6.44
N GLY A 663 26.46 -24.16 -6.51
CA GLY A 663 27.80 -23.82 -6.01
C GLY A 663 28.58 -25.05 -5.53
N ASP A 664 29.81 -24.86 -5.05
CA ASP A 664 30.59 -25.95 -4.46
C ASP A 664 30.29 -26.00 -2.94
N ASP A 665 29.30 -26.78 -2.52
CA ASP A 665 28.75 -26.72 -1.16
C ASP A 665 29.40 -27.68 -0.16
N PHE A 666 29.30 -27.36 1.12
CA PHE A 666 29.60 -28.25 2.24
C PHE A 666 28.32 -28.53 3.04
N LEU A 667 27.82 -29.76 2.95
CA LEU A 667 26.57 -30.18 3.59
C LEU A 667 26.83 -31.22 4.68
N ALA A 668 26.33 -30.95 5.89
CA ALA A 668 26.36 -31.89 7.01
C ALA A 668 24.95 -32.07 7.59
N GLY A 669 24.38 -33.28 7.44
CA GLY A 669 23.06 -33.61 8.00
C GLY A 669 23.09 -33.56 9.53
N GLY A 670 23.97 -34.37 10.11
CA GLY A 670 24.28 -34.31 11.53
C GLY A 670 23.82 -35.56 12.25
N GLY A 671 22.69 -35.51 12.94
CA GLY A 671 22.20 -36.62 13.73
C GLY A 671 20.75 -36.95 13.46
N ARG A 672 20.49 -38.25 13.29
CA ARG A 672 19.29 -38.96 12.83
C ARG A 672 19.23 -39.05 11.31
N ASP A 673 18.07 -39.42 10.78
CA ASP A 673 17.94 -39.87 9.40
C ASP A 673 17.69 -38.66 8.49
N ASP A 674 18.69 -38.26 7.70
CA ASP A 674 18.64 -37.03 6.90
C ASP A 674 18.40 -37.28 5.40
N LEU A 675 17.79 -36.31 4.71
CA LEU A 675 17.72 -36.23 3.25
C LEU A 675 18.59 -35.07 2.78
N ILE A 676 19.59 -35.35 1.95
CA ILE A 676 20.55 -34.36 1.48
C ILE A 676 20.63 -34.38 -0.05
N ASP A 677 20.55 -33.21 -0.68
CA ASP A 677 20.75 -32.99 -2.10
C ASP A 677 21.82 -31.90 -2.30
N GLY A 678 22.93 -32.24 -2.96
CA GLY A 678 24.03 -31.32 -3.26
C GLY A 678 23.62 -30.22 -4.22
N GLY A 679 22.86 -30.56 -5.26
CA GLY A 679 22.49 -29.61 -6.30
C GLY A 679 23.54 -29.56 -7.42
N ALA A 680 24.01 -28.37 -7.78
CA ALA A 680 24.89 -28.14 -8.91
C ALA A 680 26.24 -27.59 -8.46
N GLY A 681 27.32 -28.31 -8.71
CA GLY A 681 28.68 -27.94 -8.34
C GLY A 681 29.40 -29.10 -7.68
N ASN A 682 30.59 -28.85 -7.14
CA ASN A 682 31.44 -29.91 -6.58
C ASN A 682 31.25 -30.01 -5.06
N ASP A 683 30.24 -30.77 -4.65
CA ASP A 683 29.79 -30.74 -3.27
C ASP A 683 30.55 -31.71 -2.36
N THR A 684 30.64 -31.36 -1.09
CA THR A 684 31.13 -32.22 -0.02
C THR A 684 29.98 -32.55 0.93
N ILE A 685 29.53 -33.81 0.92
CA ILE A 685 28.33 -34.25 1.63
C ILE A 685 28.70 -35.21 2.77
N ASN A 686 28.22 -34.94 3.97
CA ASN A 686 28.37 -35.79 5.15
C ASN A 686 27.01 -36.00 5.83
N GLY A 687 26.39 -37.17 5.62
CA GLY A 687 25.13 -37.53 6.28
C GLY A 687 25.21 -37.43 7.80
N GLY A 688 26.26 -38.00 8.40
CA GLY A 688 26.47 -37.96 9.83
C GLY A 688 26.07 -39.27 10.49
N ALA A 689 25.16 -39.22 11.47
CA ALA A 689 24.74 -40.38 12.24
C ALA A 689 23.26 -40.68 12.01
N GLY A 690 22.91 -41.82 11.45
CA GLY A 690 21.52 -42.10 11.08
C GLY A 690 21.46 -43.02 9.88
N ASN A 691 20.31 -43.06 9.21
CA ASN A 691 20.17 -43.70 7.91
C ASN A 691 19.88 -42.63 6.88
N ASP A 692 20.92 -42.14 6.24
CA ASP A 692 20.84 -40.94 5.43
C ASP A 692 20.61 -41.27 3.96
N VAL A 693 19.91 -40.39 3.26
CA VAL A 693 19.72 -40.44 1.81
C VAL A 693 20.38 -39.23 1.19
N MET A 694 21.42 -39.47 0.40
CA MET A 694 22.23 -38.43 -0.23
C MET A 694 22.11 -38.49 -1.76
N THR A 695 21.96 -37.33 -2.36
CA THR A 695 22.02 -37.09 -3.81
C THR A 695 23.14 -36.09 -4.05
N GLY A 696 24.05 -36.41 -4.95
CA GLY A 696 25.19 -35.55 -5.29
C GLY A 696 24.79 -34.42 -6.23
N GLY A 697 24.00 -34.74 -7.26
CA GLY A 697 23.58 -33.79 -8.27
C GLY A 697 24.56 -33.66 -9.44
N ASP A 698 24.74 -32.45 -9.97
CA ASP A 698 25.58 -32.17 -11.13
C ASP A 698 26.97 -31.71 -10.70
N GLY A 699 28.03 -32.51 -10.88
CA GLY A 699 29.38 -32.01 -10.62
C GLY A 699 30.45 -33.07 -10.39
N VAL A 700 31.32 -32.83 -9.40
CA VAL A 700 32.26 -33.81 -8.88
C VAL A 700 32.13 -33.87 -7.35
N GLU A 701 31.43 -34.88 -6.84
CA GLU A 701 31.06 -34.89 -5.42
C GLU A 701 32.03 -35.69 -4.54
N LEU A 702 32.06 -35.32 -3.25
CA LEU A 702 32.80 -35.97 -2.19
C LEU A 702 31.88 -36.38 -1.03
N PHE A 703 31.54 -37.67 -0.96
CA PHE A 703 30.75 -38.23 0.14
C PHE A 703 31.66 -38.65 1.31
N VAL A 704 31.42 -38.13 2.51
CA VAL A 704 32.35 -38.22 3.65
C VAL A 704 31.91 -39.23 4.70
N PHE A 705 32.74 -40.26 4.93
CA PHE A 705 32.55 -41.27 5.98
C PHE A 705 33.78 -41.33 6.90
N ASN A 706 33.97 -40.27 7.68
CA ASN A 706 35.16 -40.08 8.51
C ASN A 706 34.96 -40.43 10.01
N GLU A 707 33.73 -40.74 10.40
CA GLU A 707 33.32 -41.12 11.76
C GLU A 707 32.99 -42.61 11.88
N PHE A 708 33.04 -43.16 13.11
CA PHE A 708 32.61 -44.53 13.38
C PHE A 708 31.20 -44.51 13.95
N VAL A 709 30.24 -44.93 13.14
CA VAL A 709 28.82 -44.94 13.46
C VAL A 709 28.30 -46.34 13.15
N ALA A 710 27.87 -47.07 14.19
CA ALA A 710 27.67 -48.51 14.10
C ALA A 710 26.20 -48.87 13.94
N GLY A 711 25.86 -49.46 12.79
CA GLY A 711 24.52 -49.96 12.51
C GLY A 711 23.66 -49.07 11.61
N ASP A 712 24.26 -47.99 11.13
CA ASP A 712 23.70 -46.99 10.22
C ASP A 712 23.71 -47.52 8.78
N VAL A 713 22.75 -47.08 7.98
CA VAL A 713 22.55 -47.52 6.59
C VAL A 713 22.31 -46.31 5.70
N ASP A 714 23.37 -45.88 5.01
CA ASP A 714 23.29 -44.72 4.14
C ASP A 714 23.14 -45.10 2.68
N VAL A 715 22.40 -44.26 1.95
CA VAL A 715 22.09 -44.45 0.54
C VAL A 715 22.58 -43.24 -0.25
N ILE A 716 23.41 -43.47 -1.26
CA ILE A 716 23.79 -42.47 -2.27
C ILE A 716 23.07 -42.85 -3.55
N THR A 717 22.22 -41.96 -4.06
CA THR A 717 21.22 -42.31 -5.09
C THR A 717 21.72 -42.20 -6.53
N ASP A 718 22.78 -41.43 -6.77
CA ASP A 718 23.20 -41.00 -8.11
C ASP A 718 24.71 -41.07 -8.40
N PHE A 719 25.49 -41.68 -7.49
CA PHE A 719 26.96 -41.79 -7.57
C PHE A 719 27.50 -42.10 -9.00
N GLU A 720 28.23 -41.16 -9.60
CA GLU A 720 28.88 -41.28 -10.91
C GLU A 720 30.30 -41.86 -10.80
N VAL A 721 30.45 -43.11 -11.24
CA VAL A 721 31.73 -43.81 -11.21
C VAL A 721 32.81 -43.10 -12.04
N GLY A 722 33.88 -42.69 -11.36
CA GLY A 722 35.06 -42.06 -11.97
C GLY A 722 34.96 -40.55 -12.06
N VAL A 723 33.86 -39.98 -11.55
CA VAL A 723 33.67 -38.57 -11.29
C VAL A 723 33.73 -38.41 -9.76
N ASP A 724 32.79 -38.99 -9.04
CA ASP A 724 32.61 -38.80 -7.60
C ASP A 724 33.57 -39.65 -6.76
N SER A 725 33.72 -39.28 -5.49
CA SER A 725 34.58 -39.96 -4.54
C SER A 725 33.93 -40.16 -3.17
N VAL A 726 34.22 -41.30 -2.55
CA VAL A 726 33.89 -41.56 -1.15
C VAL A 726 35.14 -41.36 -0.28
N LEU A 727 35.12 -40.37 0.62
CA LEU A 727 36.18 -40.11 1.58
C LEU A 727 36.05 -41.02 2.80
N ILE A 728 37.09 -41.83 3.05
CA ILE A 728 37.14 -42.77 4.17
C ILE A 728 38.34 -42.45 5.08
N ARG A 729 38.09 -42.34 6.38
CA ARG A 729 39.17 -42.32 7.39
C ARG A 729 39.67 -43.73 7.67
N VAL A 730 41.00 -43.95 7.61
CA VAL A 730 41.60 -45.27 7.87
C VAL A 730 42.42 -45.27 9.16
N ASN A 731 41.91 -45.92 10.20
CA ASN A 731 42.67 -46.18 11.43
C ASN A 731 43.52 -47.45 11.26
N ASP A 732 44.85 -47.31 11.16
CA ASP A 732 45.85 -48.38 10.99
C ASP A 732 45.97 -49.02 9.58
N LEU A 733 46.75 -48.38 8.69
CA LEU A 733 47.12 -48.87 7.34
C LEU A 733 47.87 -50.22 7.28
N ASP A 734 48.25 -50.83 8.41
CA ASP A 734 48.94 -52.13 8.43
C ASP A 734 47.95 -53.30 8.45
N ASN A 735 47.11 -53.38 7.42
CA ASN A 735 46.18 -54.49 7.18
C ASN A 735 46.94 -55.74 6.65
N GLY A 736 47.89 -56.24 7.45
CA GLY A 736 48.73 -57.38 7.10
C GLY A 736 49.77 -57.11 6.00
N GLY A 737 50.17 -55.85 5.80
CA GLY A 737 51.21 -55.45 4.83
C GLY A 737 50.74 -55.19 3.39
N ASN A 738 49.43 -55.10 3.13
CA ASN A 738 48.87 -54.96 1.77
C ASN A 738 48.53 -53.51 1.35
N GLY A 739 48.76 -52.51 2.22
CA GLY A 739 48.51 -51.09 1.93
C GLY A 739 47.04 -50.77 1.60
N LEU A 740 46.80 -49.66 0.88
CA LEU A 740 45.45 -49.18 0.53
C LEU A 740 44.65 -50.19 -0.29
N GLN A 741 45.29 -50.93 -1.21
CA GLN A 741 44.61 -51.98 -1.96
C GLN A 741 44.06 -53.08 -1.05
N GLY A 742 44.82 -53.46 -0.01
CA GLY A 742 44.34 -54.44 0.97
C GLY A 742 43.21 -53.93 1.85
N PHE A 743 43.09 -52.61 2.05
CA PHE A 743 41.93 -52.01 2.71
C PHE A 743 40.72 -51.99 1.80
N PHE A 744 40.88 -51.56 0.54
CA PHE A 744 39.83 -51.61 -0.48
C PHE A 744 39.24 -53.02 -0.63
N ASP A 745 40.11 -54.04 -0.75
CA ASP A 745 39.68 -55.45 -0.81
C ASP A 745 38.91 -55.90 0.45
N ALA A 746 39.12 -55.24 1.59
CA ALA A 746 38.49 -55.55 2.87
C ALA A 746 37.16 -54.82 3.10
N LEU A 747 36.80 -53.82 2.29
CA LEU A 747 35.47 -53.18 2.32
C LEU A 747 34.35 -54.16 1.99
N GLY A 748 34.67 -55.26 1.31
CA GLY A 748 33.73 -56.35 1.05
C GLY A 748 32.57 -55.93 0.15
N ILE A 749 32.84 -55.07 -0.84
CA ILE A 749 31.84 -54.54 -1.77
C ILE A 749 31.11 -55.69 -2.49
N VAL A 750 29.77 -55.71 -2.40
CA VAL A 750 28.90 -56.71 -3.00
C VAL A 750 27.74 -56.07 -3.76
N ASP A 751 27.31 -56.71 -4.84
CA ASP A 751 26.08 -56.31 -5.54
C ASP A 751 24.84 -56.77 -4.77
N THR A 752 23.90 -55.86 -4.59
CA THR A 752 22.53 -56.12 -4.14
C THR A 752 21.55 -56.01 -5.32
N PHE A 753 20.24 -56.05 -5.05
CA PHE A 753 19.25 -55.72 -6.08
C PHE A 753 19.18 -54.22 -6.38
N ALA A 754 19.58 -53.36 -5.43
CA ALA A 754 19.47 -51.91 -5.53
C ALA A 754 20.77 -51.26 -6.05
N GLY A 755 21.93 -51.87 -5.82
CA GLY A 755 23.24 -51.33 -6.21
C GLY A 755 24.39 -51.96 -5.44
N ALA A 756 25.54 -51.29 -5.43
CA ALA A 756 26.75 -51.76 -4.75
C ALA A 756 26.70 -51.40 -3.26
N GLN A 757 26.89 -52.39 -2.38
CA GLN A 757 26.86 -52.20 -0.93
C GLN A 757 28.21 -52.56 -0.30
N PHE A 758 28.68 -51.78 0.67
CA PHE A 758 29.90 -52.04 1.44
C PHE A 758 29.79 -51.51 2.87
N ASN A 759 30.63 -52.02 3.77
CA ASN A 759 30.69 -51.52 5.14
C ASN A 759 31.96 -50.69 5.35
N VAL A 760 31.80 -49.45 5.82
CA VAL A 760 32.89 -48.55 6.17
C VAL A 760 32.67 -48.00 7.56
N ASN A 761 33.68 -48.09 8.42
CA ASN A 761 33.63 -47.55 9.79
C ASN A 761 32.37 -47.94 10.59
N GLY A 762 31.78 -49.12 10.33
CA GLY A 762 30.58 -49.60 11.03
C GLY A 762 29.24 -49.25 10.37
N ASN A 763 29.27 -48.42 9.32
CA ASN A 763 28.14 -47.96 8.52
C ASN A 763 28.03 -48.80 7.23
N ASP A 764 26.82 -49.26 6.90
CA ASP A 764 26.50 -49.98 5.66
C ASP A 764 26.07 -48.98 4.56
N VAL A 765 26.97 -48.68 3.62
CA VAL A 765 26.70 -47.73 2.53
C VAL A 765 26.21 -48.46 1.29
N LEU A 766 25.12 -47.96 0.68
CA LEU A 766 24.57 -48.38 -0.59
C LEU A 766 24.75 -47.28 -1.65
N LEU A 767 25.44 -47.61 -2.74
CA LEU A 767 25.46 -46.79 -3.95
C LEU A 767 24.39 -47.32 -4.90
N GLU A 768 23.27 -46.62 -5.05
CA GLU A 768 22.17 -47.08 -5.90
C GLU A 768 22.57 -47.12 -7.37
N SER A 769 22.07 -48.12 -8.10
CA SER A 769 22.31 -48.28 -9.55
C SER A 769 23.78 -48.43 -9.99
N VAL A 770 24.74 -48.43 -9.06
CA VAL A 770 26.16 -48.71 -9.30
C VAL A 770 26.44 -50.21 -9.17
N LEU A 771 27.27 -50.76 -10.05
CA LEU A 771 27.74 -52.15 -9.93
C LEU A 771 29.06 -52.20 -9.17
N ALA A 772 29.21 -53.18 -8.27
CA ALA A 772 30.42 -53.40 -7.50
C ALA A 772 31.68 -53.62 -8.37
N ALA A 773 31.50 -54.09 -9.61
CA ALA A 773 32.58 -54.30 -10.57
C ALA A 773 33.11 -53.01 -11.22
N ASP A 774 32.35 -51.92 -11.16
CA ASP A 774 32.72 -50.62 -11.74
C ASP A 774 33.52 -49.76 -10.74
N LEU A 775 33.38 -50.04 -9.43
CA LEU A 775 34.14 -49.38 -8.38
C LEU A 775 35.60 -49.84 -8.36
N THR A 776 36.51 -48.88 -8.26
CA THR A 776 37.95 -49.13 -8.10
C THR A 776 38.50 -48.34 -6.93
N ILE A 777 39.78 -48.51 -6.60
CA ILE A 777 40.43 -47.72 -5.55
C ILE A 777 40.35 -46.20 -5.82
N ASP A 778 40.20 -45.78 -7.07
CA ASP A 778 40.09 -44.37 -7.45
C ASP A 778 38.70 -43.78 -7.14
N SER A 779 37.67 -44.62 -6.90
CA SER A 779 36.35 -44.20 -6.40
C SER A 779 36.37 -43.79 -4.92
N PHE A 780 37.53 -43.93 -4.26
CA PHE A 780 37.69 -43.71 -2.83
C PHE A 780 38.88 -42.78 -2.55
N SER A 781 38.64 -41.82 -1.67
CA SER A 781 39.67 -40.98 -1.08
C SER A 781 39.98 -41.48 0.34
N PHE A 782 41.25 -41.52 0.74
CA PHE A 782 41.66 -42.06 2.05
C PHE A 782 42.39 -41.02 2.87
N LEU A 783 41.94 -40.80 4.12
CA LEU A 783 42.48 -39.82 5.06
C LEU A 783 43.31 -40.46 6.19
#